data_AF-A0A7Y9R3B9-F1
#
_entry.id   AF-A0A7Y9R3B9-F1
#
_cell.length_a   1.000
_cell.length_b   1.000
_cell.length_c   1.000
_cell.angle_alpha   90.00
_cell.angle_beta   90.00
_cell.angle_gamma   90.00
#
_symmetry.space_group_name_H-M   'P 1'
#
loop_
_entity.id
_entity.type
_entity.pdbx_description
1 polymer ?
#
loop_
_entity_poly.entity_id
_entity_poly.type
_entity_poly.pdbx_seq_one_letter_code
_entity_poly.pdbx_strand_id
1 'polypeptide(L)'
;MSDARDRAYSQAELTILEGVIDYADRMIHEERHLDVRGGMADATGVSLPPSTAPLYNQLRRHAYAKTVVIDTARKGRIEIRLSTTEATYPNAASGYCTPHNPIGRLVVTLSPNDEGENKIWGEYTVAEVRSFDRYAGQKFEPNVRNFLQMSFEGDNGKGNVTDLRGFVQAKRSRTRKKIASDTPLAAPPPAPADAPISPGAIFPPRAIVARPPVAPLPSVRITQLSIAEECDALDTGFDIDDAEWSAGEVDNQPEDYFGLNERFLTHQTMEQNQVISRSPFGAMFVQGIAGSGKTSAALGRTKMLTTFNMNQVFDEASFRDVVGDDQAYWAKQYAGQFSQDSCVGFVRTGELIQYLEETCRRIELQHLPILEYKELQTRLRDHRRITHSDIAGRRWSGFAGVRGEHVSTRMVWLHAADQAIGRLIGRRLLDVLPSAEELTEPFEPDARDKVRRVTGIALDELRRELRDIASDLLLPPRGDRFTTDRLASRLTAKVDNVRKRVMGTKVIWTRIDGKILFASDEQALAQQLVELKTALYFRPAQRLVFLGADGLIDKSLELITTAGEPVAWSDNVRTQMSRYQVIVREPSGKCFHAVPSDANHLYLRLLPESSERVLVPVAGELHRLPLARGWGRQKLALRGAEDDQSADGISLENSAQKTMTPESIFMHVVQQRLLQPLANIADTYLAALQEFPDAFPDAELVSSVRLQLEKFRLADADIDTMLCLAHLVGRDFRSGNRRWPQLQEPVFFQAVFVDEVQDFTEQQVFLMVEQANPAYRAVTVAGDLAQKLHHGNSIDLTACFPGQSIPNIQLTENLRQSDRPGIALFSACFRAVMQGGSQPSEKLTSASRLQGDALVMPRFKTCTTDEEVDARILEELSQTQRYQTAAILFSTAAEASRVFKRLENNLKEQLIDAKLSEKVDLARRYIRHFADVANAKGLEFDVVVLVGVDGYDLARVSDINRLYVGVTRARQRLTILNHRKTLAAPWSRVLSLYQACLGVS
;
A
#
# COMPACT_ATOMS: atom_id res chain seq x y z
N MET A 1 6.09 19.11 -50.48
CA MET A 1 6.94 19.82 -49.49
C MET A 1 6.97 19.13 -48.13
N SER A 2 5.98 18.30 -47.74
CA SER A 2 5.99 17.56 -46.46
C SER A 2 7.21 16.62 -46.32
N ASP A 3 7.50 15.80 -47.33
CA ASP A 3 8.56 14.78 -47.28
C ASP A 3 9.99 15.33 -47.04
N ALA A 4 10.24 16.61 -47.38
CA ALA A 4 11.52 17.26 -47.10
C ALA A 4 11.62 17.76 -45.64
N ARG A 5 10.50 18.24 -45.10
CA ARG A 5 10.38 18.71 -43.71
C ARG A 5 10.39 17.55 -42.73
N ASP A 6 9.67 16.47 -43.05
CA ASP A 6 9.64 15.24 -42.25
C ASP A 6 11.05 14.63 -42.11
N ARG A 7 11.84 14.65 -43.20
CA ARG A 7 13.25 14.21 -43.16
C ARG A 7 14.13 15.07 -42.29
N ALA A 8 13.93 16.38 -42.30
CA ALA A 8 14.70 17.31 -41.46
C ALA A 8 14.40 17.04 -39.98
N TYR A 9 13.12 16.82 -39.64
CA TYR A 9 12.73 16.39 -38.31
C TYR A 9 13.38 15.06 -37.92
N SER A 10 13.22 14.02 -38.74
CA SER A 10 13.82 12.70 -38.47
C SER A 10 15.35 12.78 -38.27
N GLN A 11 16.05 13.60 -39.04
CA GLN A 11 17.51 13.73 -38.92
C GLN A 11 17.93 14.43 -37.62
N ALA A 12 17.21 15.47 -37.20
CA ALA A 12 17.47 16.15 -35.93
C ALA A 12 17.25 15.23 -34.73
N GLU A 13 16.13 14.49 -34.73
CA GLU A 13 15.80 13.55 -33.66
C GLU A 13 16.82 12.40 -33.57
N LEU A 14 17.21 11.80 -34.70
CA LEU A 14 18.24 10.75 -34.71
C LEU A 14 19.59 11.23 -34.17
N THR A 15 20.00 12.48 -34.47
CA THR A 15 21.27 13.03 -34.00
C THR A 15 21.29 13.20 -32.48
N ILE A 16 20.17 13.68 -31.90
CA ILE A 16 20.04 13.84 -30.45
C ILE A 16 19.98 12.47 -29.78
N LEU A 17 19.22 11.52 -30.33
CA LEU A 17 19.15 10.16 -29.84
C LEU A 17 20.54 9.50 -29.79
N GLU A 18 21.33 9.62 -30.87
CA GLU A 18 22.71 9.12 -30.91
C GLU A 18 23.55 9.72 -29.78
N GLY A 19 23.46 11.04 -29.56
CA GLY A 19 24.16 11.71 -28.47
C GLY A 19 23.73 11.27 -27.06
N VAL A 20 22.44 10.97 -26.84
CA VAL A 20 21.92 10.48 -25.55
C VAL A 20 22.39 9.04 -25.30
N ILE A 21 22.30 8.18 -26.32
CA ILE A 21 22.71 6.78 -26.22
C ILE A 21 24.21 6.65 -26.01
N ASP A 22 25.02 7.38 -26.76
CA ASP A 22 26.48 7.34 -26.63
C ASP A 22 26.93 7.87 -25.25
N TYR A 23 26.21 8.87 -24.70
CA TYR A 23 26.43 9.32 -23.33
C TYR A 23 26.11 8.21 -22.31
N ALA A 24 24.97 7.53 -22.47
CA ALA A 24 24.59 6.43 -21.60
C ALA A 24 25.60 5.26 -21.68
N ASP A 25 26.02 4.86 -22.88
CA ASP A 25 27.04 3.83 -23.11
C ASP A 25 28.36 4.17 -22.42
N ARG A 26 28.80 5.43 -22.52
CA ARG A 26 30.00 5.91 -21.83
C ARG A 26 29.86 5.81 -20.31
N MET A 27 28.73 6.27 -19.75
CA MET A 27 28.48 6.19 -18.31
C MET A 27 28.45 4.74 -17.80
N ILE A 28 27.75 3.85 -18.52
CA ILE A 28 27.69 2.41 -18.21
C ILE A 28 29.11 1.81 -18.21
N HIS A 29 29.95 2.18 -19.18
CA HIS A 29 31.32 1.70 -19.27
C HIS A 29 32.19 2.23 -18.12
N GLU A 30 32.17 3.53 -17.84
CA GLU A 30 32.94 4.17 -16.77
C GLU A 30 32.60 3.57 -15.38
N GLU A 31 31.33 3.27 -15.14
CA GLU A 31 30.87 2.68 -13.87
C GLU A 31 31.25 1.20 -13.71
N ARG A 32 31.28 0.42 -14.80
CA ARG A 32 31.77 -0.98 -14.78
C ARG A 32 33.24 -1.10 -14.33
N HIS A 33 34.04 -0.04 -14.49
CA HIS A 33 35.45 -0.03 -14.07
C HIS A 33 35.69 0.53 -12.65
N LEU A 34 34.64 1.03 -11.99
CA LEU A 34 34.70 1.53 -10.60
C LEU A 34 34.34 0.45 -9.55
N ASP A 35 33.86 -0.72 -9.98
CA ASP A 35 33.37 -1.78 -9.10
C ASP A 35 34.43 -2.83 -8.74
N VAL A 36 35.42 -2.44 -7.92
CA VAL A 36 36.41 -3.37 -7.33
C VAL A 36 36.13 -3.69 -5.85
N ARG A 37 35.14 -3.04 -5.22
CA ARG A 37 34.80 -3.25 -3.79
C ARG A 37 33.31 -3.10 -3.41
N GLY A 38 32.38 -3.58 -4.23
CA GLY A 38 31.05 -3.97 -3.74
C GLY A 38 30.22 -2.89 -3.02
N GLY A 39 30.35 -1.62 -3.44
CA GLY A 39 29.33 -0.58 -3.30
C GLY A 39 28.67 -0.33 -1.94
N MET A 40 29.40 -0.35 -0.81
CA MET A 40 28.78 -0.24 0.54
C MET A 40 29.33 0.85 1.48
N ALA A 41 30.09 1.86 1.00
CA ALA A 41 30.29 3.17 1.67
C ALA A 41 31.32 4.03 0.92
N ASP A 42 31.23 5.36 1.03
CA ASP A 42 32.39 6.23 0.80
C ASP A 42 33.33 6.28 2.04
N ALA A 43 34.43 7.02 1.97
CA ALA A 43 35.44 7.11 3.04
C ALA A 43 34.89 7.67 4.39
N THR A 44 33.62 8.09 4.44
CA THR A 44 32.94 8.63 5.62
C THR A 44 31.83 7.73 6.18
N GLY A 45 31.58 6.56 5.57
CA GLY A 45 30.61 5.59 6.09
C GLY A 45 29.15 5.86 5.72
N VAL A 46 28.90 6.71 4.72
CA VAL A 46 27.55 6.96 4.18
C VAL A 46 27.28 6.00 3.02
N SER A 47 26.14 5.31 3.05
CA SER A 47 25.70 4.39 1.99
C SER A 47 25.42 5.13 0.68
N LEU A 48 26.08 4.75 -0.41
CA LEU A 48 25.68 5.13 -1.76
C LEU A 48 24.57 4.19 -2.26
N PRO A 49 23.55 4.68 -3.01
CA PRO A 49 22.49 3.83 -3.54
C PRO A 49 23.03 2.79 -4.53
N PRO A 50 22.38 1.62 -4.67
CA PRO A 50 22.84 0.51 -5.50
C PRO A 50 22.97 0.95 -6.96
N SER A 51 24.20 0.95 -7.47
CA SER A 51 24.64 1.17 -8.86
C SER A 51 23.82 2.16 -9.70
N THR A 52 24.43 3.26 -10.12
CA THR A 52 23.90 4.16 -11.17
C THR A 52 23.84 3.51 -12.56
N ALA A 53 24.45 2.33 -12.73
CA ALA A 53 24.45 1.56 -13.98
C ALA A 53 23.03 1.15 -14.44
N PRO A 54 22.14 0.63 -13.57
CA PRO A 54 20.71 0.52 -13.81
C PRO A 54 20.12 1.77 -14.45
N LEU A 55 20.30 2.94 -13.86
CA LEU A 55 19.70 4.19 -14.33
C LEU A 55 20.18 4.58 -15.74
N TYR A 56 21.48 4.40 -16.05
CA TYR A 56 21.98 4.67 -17.40
C TYR A 56 21.63 3.58 -18.42
N ASN A 57 21.43 2.33 -17.98
CA ASN A 57 20.83 1.30 -18.83
C ASN A 57 19.40 1.67 -19.23
N GLN A 58 18.62 2.23 -18.30
CA GLN A 58 17.29 2.76 -18.57
C GLN A 58 17.36 3.94 -19.57
N LEU A 59 18.27 4.90 -19.34
CA LEU A 59 18.47 6.02 -20.27
C LEU A 59 18.84 5.55 -21.68
N ARG A 60 19.75 4.59 -21.79
CA ARG A 60 20.15 3.99 -23.06
C ARG A 60 18.94 3.42 -23.80
N ARG A 61 18.10 2.68 -23.07
CA ARG A 61 16.89 2.03 -23.57
C ARG A 61 15.82 3.05 -24.00
N HIS A 62 15.47 3.98 -23.13
CA HIS A 62 14.27 4.81 -23.29
C HIS A 62 14.54 6.25 -23.75
N ALA A 63 15.80 6.67 -23.84
CA ALA A 63 16.28 8.02 -24.21
C ALA A 63 15.25 9.13 -23.99
N TYR A 64 14.38 9.40 -24.99
CA TYR A 64 13.15 10.19 -24.84
C TYR A 64 11.96 9.61 -25.65
N ALA A 65 10.73 10.02 -25.33
CA ALA A 65 9.50 9.47 -25.93
C ALA A 65 8.51 10.53 -26.49
N LYS A 66 8.62 11.79 -26.05
CA LYS A 66 7.76 12.89 -26.53
C LYS A 66 8.61 14.13 -26.79
N THR A 67 8.38 14.80 -27.93
CA THR A 67 8.94 16.12 -28.22
C THR A 67 7.80 17.12 -28.34
N VAL A 68 7.91 18.24 -27.65
CA VAL A 68 6.95 19.35 -27.72
C VAL A 68 7.66 20.59 -28.24
N VAL A 69 7.09 21.21 -29.27
CA VAL A 69 7.59 22.42 -29.88
C VAL A 69 6.68 23.57 -29.47
N ILE A 70 7.25 24.57 -28.81
CA ILE A 70 6.50 25.65 -28.17
C ILE A 70 7.01 26.98 -28.72
N ASP A 71 6.09 27.82 -29.17
CA ASP A 71 6.38 29.21 -29.51
C ASP A 71 6.14 30.06 -28.26
N THR A 72 7.17 30.79 -27.82
CA THR A 72 7.14 31.56 -26.55
C THR A 72 7.40 33.05 -26.79
N ALA A 73 6.76 33.91 -26.00
CA ALA A 73 6.94 35.35 -26.08
C ALA A 73 8.37 35.81 -25.73
N ARG A 74 9.03 35.14 -24.78
CA ARG A 74 10.35 35.56 -24.26
C ARG A 74 11.55 34.87 -24.86
N LYS A 75 11.42 33.63 -25.34
CA LYS A 75 12.54 32.80 -25.83
C LYS A 75 12.41 32.37 -27.28
N GLY A 76 11.36 32.81 -27.98
CA GLY A 76 11.06 32.34 -29.33
C GLY A 76 10.64 30.87 -29.33
N ARG A 77 10.92 30.17 -30.43
CA ARG A 77 10.56 28.76 -30.61
C ARG A 77 11.55 27.85 -29.89
N ILE A 78 11.06 27.02 -28.97
CA ILE A 78 11.84 26.05 -28.21
C ILE A 78 11.35 24.63 -28.49
N GLU A 79 12.26 23.66 -28.44
CA GLU A 79 11.94 22.24 -28.54
C GLU A 79 12.31 21.54 -27.24
N ILE A 80 11.37 20.80 -26.66
CA ILE A 80 11.53 20.12 -25.39
C ILE A 80 11.33 18.62 -25.59
N ARG A 81 12.26 17.82 -25.11
CA ARG A 81 12.30 16.36 -25.28
C ARG A 81 12.15 15.69 -23.93
N LEU A 82 11.01 15.03 -23.72
CA LEU A 82 10.66 14.39 -22.46
C LEU A 82 11.03 12.90 -22.50
N SER A 83 11.79 12.49 -21.49
CA SER A 83 12.04 11.07 -21.20
C SER A 83 11.03 10.46 -20.25
N THR A 84 10.92 9.14 -20.29
CA THR A 84 10.23 8.33 -19.28
C THR A 84 11.14 7.93 -18.12
N THR A 85 12.45 8.19 -18.22
CA THR A 85 13.45 7.91 -17.19
C THR A 85 13.85 9.19 -16.48
N GLU A 86 14.46 9.01 -15.31
CA GLU A 86 14.82 10.08 -14.42
C GLU A 86 16.31 10.48 -14.53
N ALA A 87 17.02 9.87 -15.48
CA ALA A 87 18.42 10.14 -15.78
C ALA A 87 18.59 11.48 -16.52
N THR A 88 19.58 12.27 -16.11
CA THR A 88 19.84 13.58 -16.72
C THR A 88 20.84 13.49 -17.87
N TYR A 89 20.58 14.21 -18.96
CA TYR A 89 21.50 14.39 -20.07
C TYR A 89 22.11 15.80 -20.06
N PRO A 90 23.45 15.96 -20.05
CA PRO A 90 24.09 17.25 -19.77
C PRO A 90 23.96 18.28 -20.89
N ASN A 91 23.66 17.88 -22.12
CA ASN A 91 23.56 18.81 -23.23
C ASN A 91 22.21 19.55 -23.20
N ALA A 92 22.18 20.70 -22.51
CA ALA A 92 20.98 21.52 -22.36
C ALA A 92 20.40 22.01 -23.71
N ALA A 93 21.23 22.17 -24.75
CA ALA A 93 20.77 22.61 -26.07
C ALA A 93 19.89 21.55 -26.78
N SER A 94 19.91 20.29 -26.31
CA SER A 94 19.02 19.25 -26.82
C SER A 94 17.56 19.42 -26.36
N GLY A 95 17.29 20.26 -25.36
CA GLY A 95 15.96 20.41 -24.77
C GLY A 95 15.51 19.19 -23.93
N TYR A 96 16.44 18.29 -23.58
CA TYR A 96 16.15 17.09 -22.81
C TYR A 96 15.67 17.41 -21.39
N CYS A 97 14.59 16.75 -20.95
CA CYS A 97 14.05 16.85 -19.60
C CYS A 97 13.53 15.50 -19.10
N THR A 98 13.49 15.37 -17.77
CA THR A 98 13.00 14.18 -17.06
C THR A 98 11.60 14.44 -16.49
N PRO A 99 10.82 13.40 -16.14
CA PRO A 99 9.50 13.56 -15.54
C PRO A 99 9.49 14.38 -14.24
N HIS A 100 10.58 14.34 -13.47
CA HIS A 100 10.72 15.07 -12.20
C HIS A 100 11.15 16.53 -12.35
N ASN A 101 11.64 16.92 -13.53
CA ASN A 101 11.97 18.31 -13.83
C ASN A 101 10.68 19.15 -13.94
N PRO A 102 10.62 20.39 -13.40
CA PRO A 102 9.47 21.28 -13.55
C PRO A 102 8.97 21.41 -15.00
N ILE A 103 9.88 21.54 -15.97
CA ILE A 103 9.53 21.60 -17.39
C ILE A 103 8.93 20.27 -17.86
N GLY A 104 9.50 19.16 -17.43
CA GLY A 104 8.97 17.83 -17.76
C GLY A 104 7.55 17.65 -17.22
N ARG A 105 7.30 18.05 -15.98
CA ARG A 105 5.96 18.02 -15.36
C ARG A 105 4.90 18.84 -16.09
N LEU A 106 5.31 19.93 -16.74
CA LEU A 106 4.41 20.72 -17.58
C LEU A 106 4.19 20.03 -18.94
N VAL A 107 5.27 19.56 -19.58
CA VAL A 107 5.25 19.02 -20.95
C VAL A 107 4.46 17.71 -21.08
N VAL A 108 4.35 16.94 -20.00
CA VAL A 108 3.56 15.71 -19.93
C VAL A 108 2.08 15.93 -20.29
N THR A 109 1.49 17.07 -19.90
CA THR A 109 0.07 17.38 -20.14
C THR A 109 -0.20 18.16 -21.43
N LEU A 110 0.83 18.73 -22.05
CA LEU A 110 0.67 19.57 -23.24
C LEU A 110 0.26 18.78 -24.49
N SER A 111 -0.69 19.34 -25.22
CA SER A 111 -1.23 18.91 -26.51
C SER A 111 -1.09 20.03 -27.55
N PRO A 112 -1.19 19.73 -28.87
CA PRO A 112 -1.16 20.75 -29.91
C PRO A 112 -2.26 21.80 -29.71
N ASN A 113 -1.94 23.08 -29.96
CA ASN A 113 -2.79 24.26 -29.76
C ASN A 113 -3.09 24.64 -28.31
N ASP A 114 -2.47 23.98 -27.32
CA ASP A 114 -2.57 24.45 -25.93
C ASP A 114 -1.86 25.80 -25.79
N GLU A 115 -2.48 26.71 -25.04
CA GLU A 115 -1.95 28.02 -24.69
C GLU A 115 -1.76 28.13 -23.18
N GLY A 116 -0.77 28.90 -22.74
CA GLY A 116 -0.54 29.17 -21.32
C GLY A 116 0.42 30.31 -21.09
N GLU A 117 0.67 30.62 -19.82
CA GLU A 117 1.62 31.65 -19.41
C GLU A 117 2.43 31.17 -18.20
N ASN A 118 3.75 31.39 -18.22
CA ASN A 118 4.59 31.25 -17.03
C ASN A 118 5.71 32.30 -16.99
N LYS A 119 6.40 32.42 -15.85
CA LYS A 119 7.42 33.47 -15.67
C LYS A 119 8.63 33.29 -16.58
N ILE A 120 8.92 32.07 -17.02
CA ILE A 120 10.12 31.75 -17.81
C ILE A 120 9.90 32.03 -19.29
N TRP A 121 8.72 31.72 -19.82
CA TRP A 121 8.40 31.77 -21.24
C TRP A 121 7.52 32.98 -21.62
N GLY A 122 6.83 33.58 -20.64
CA GLY A 122 5.70 34.48 -20.91
C GLY A 122 4.52 33.68 -21.46
N GLU A 123 3.68 34.33 -22.26
CA GLU A 123 2.66 33.65 -23.06
C GLU A 123 3.33 32.66 -24.02
N TYR A 124 2.75 31.47 -24.14
CA TYR A 124 3.24 30.43 -25.02
C TYR A 124 2.10 29.66 -25.69
N THR A 125 2.37 29.13 -26.87
CA THR A 125 1.46 28.28 -27.65
C THR A 125 2.20 27.03 -28.12
N VAL A 126 1.56 25.87 -27.98
CA VAL A 126 2.11 24.59 -28.44
C VAL A 126 1.84 24.41 -29.93
N ALA A 127 2.89 24.54 -30.75
CA ALA A 127 2.78 24.46 -32.20
C ALA A 127 2.73 23.02 -32.72
N GLU A 128 3.45 22.10 -32.07
CA GLU A 128 3.63 20.73 -32.56
C GLU A 128 3.97 19.77 -31.43
N VAL A 129 3.37 18.57 -31.44
CA VAL A 129 3.75 17.46 -30.57
C VAL A 129 4.17 16.28 -31.43
N ARG A 130 5.32 15.69 -31.10
CA ARG A 130 5.87 14.50 -31.74
C ARG A 130 5.92 13.35 -30.73
N SER A 131 5.42 12.19 -31.11
CA SER A 131 5.40 10.99 -30.26
C SER A 131 6.18 9.86 -30.92
N PHE A 132 6.96 9.15 -30.11
CA PHE A 132 7.87 8.12 -30.58
C PHE A 132 7.51 6.76 -29.96
N ASP A 133 7.39 5.75 -30.82
CA ASP A 133 7.26 4.35 -30.41
C ASP A 133 8.56 3.60 -30.66
N ARG A 134 8.91 2.73 -29.72
CA ARG A 134 10.16 1.95 -29.74
C ARG A 134 9.91 0.50 -30.13
N TYR A 135 10.97 -0.18 -30.55
CA TYR A 135 10.94 -1.64 -30.68
C TYR A 135 10.66 -2.29 -29.32
N ALA A 136 10.01 -3.46 -29.35
CA ALA A 136 9.70 -4.24 -28.15
C ALA A 136 10.48 -5.55 -28.09
N GLY A 137 10.52 -6.16 -26.90
CA GLY A 137 11.06 -7.50 -26.67
C GLY A 137 12.54 -7.64 -27.05
N GLN A 138 12.92 -8.80 -27.58
CA GLN A 138 14.31 -9.10 -27.98
C GLN A 138 14.82 -8.19 -29.11
N LYS A 139 13.92 -7.60 -29.91
CA LYS A 139 14.28 -6.67 -30.99
C LYS A 139 14.66 -5.29 -30.46
N PHE A 140 14.34 -4.96 -29.21
CA PHE A 140 14.59 -3.62 -28.66
C PHE A 140 16.07 -3.30 -28.48
N GLU A 141 16.79 -4.13 -27.72
CA GLU A 141 18.22 -3.93 -27.42
C GLU A 141 19.09 -3.77 -28.69
N PRO A 142 18.97 -4.62 -29.75
CA PRO A 142 19.74 -4.42 -30.98
C PRO A 142 19.29 -3.20 -31.80
N ASN A 143 18.08 -2.69 -31.57
CA ASN A 143 17.50 -1.56 -32.31
C ASN A 143 17.29 -0.31 -31.44
N VAL A 144 17.99 -0.16 -30.32
CA VAL A 144 17.75 0.97 -29.40
C VAL A 144 17.98 2.35 -30.04
N ARG A 145 18.82 2.40 -31.08
CA ARG A 145 19.10 3.59 -31.91
C ARG A 145 18.05 3.85 -32.99
N ASN A 146 17.08 2.96 -33.16
CA ASN A 146 16.02 3.04 -34.16
C ASN A 146 14.67 3.08 -33.43
N PHE A 147 13.82 4.04 -33.78
CA PHE A 147 12.42 4.01 -33.34
C PHE A 147 11.60 3.17 -34.33
N LEU A 148 10.55 2.52 -33.84
CA LEU A 148 9.63 1.74 -34.67
C LEU A 148 8.66 2.63 -35.44
N GLN A 149 8.27 3.75 -34.82
CA GLN A 149 7.39 4.74 -35.42
C GLN A 149 7.57 6.10 -34.75
N MET A 150 7.51 7.17 -35.54
CA MET A 150 7.38 8.56 -35.11
C MET A 150 6.11 9.15 -35.71
N SER A 151 5.31 9.81 -34.88
CA SER A 151 4.06 10.46 -35.27
C SER A 151 4.12 11.95 -34.95
N PHE A 152 3.47 12.76 -35.78
CA PHE A 152 3.40 14.22 -35.63
C PHE A 152 1.94 14.68 -35.58
N GLU A 153 1.64 15.55 -34.63
CA GLU A 153 0.35 16.24 -34.52
C GLU A 153 0.58 17.75 -34.32
N GLY A 154 0.02 18.59 -35.20
CA GLY A 154 0.14 20.06 -35.16
C GLY A 154 -0.41 20.77 -36.40
N ASP A 155 -0.12 22.07 -36.54
CA ASP A 155 -0.68 22.98 -37.56
C ASP A 155 -0.54 22.54 -39.03
N ASN A 156 0.37 21.62 -39.33
CA ASN A 156 0.68 21.17 -40.69
C ASN A 156 0.02 19.82 -41.07
N GLY A 157 -0.90 19.31 -40.23
CA GLY A 157 -1.58 18.02 -40.42
C GLY A 157 -0.94 16.85 -39.66
N LYS A 158 -1.51 15.64 -39.79
CA LYS A 158 -0.99 14.40 -39.20
C LYS A 158 -0.02 13.70 -40.16
N GLY A 159 1.10 13.21 -39.64
CA GLY A 159 2.08 12.42 -40.40
C GLY A 159 2.71 11.34 -39.53
N ASN A 160 3.09 10.21 -40.14
CA ASN A 160 3.74 9.09 -39.45
C ASN A 160 4.93 8.57 -40.28
N VAL A 161 6.04 8.28 -39.61
CA VAL A 161 7.23 7.64 -40.17
C VAL A 161 7.49 6.39 -39.36
N THR A 162 7.42 5.19 -39.95
CA THR A 162 7.69 3.93 -39.25
C THR A 162 9.20 3.80 -38.98
N ASP A 163 10.00 3.49 -39.99
CA ASP A 163 11.45 3.42 -39.83
C ASP A 163 12.11 4.78 -40.13
N LEU A 164 12.53 5.51 -39.09
CA LEU A 164 13.23 6.79 -39.22
C LEU A 164 14.54 6.67 -40.00
N ARG A 165 15.36 5.66 -39.68
CA ARG A 165 16.69 5.50 -40.26
C ARG A 165 16.55 5.06 -41.71
N GLY A 166 15.66 4.11 -41.99
CA GLY A 166 15.28 3.72 -43.36
C GLY A 166 14.71 4.90 -44.17
N PHE A 167 13.85 5.73 -43.58
CA PHE A 167 13.25 6.89 -44.23
C PHE A 167 14.29 7.94 -44.66
N VAL A 168 15.26 8.25 -43.77
CA VAL A 168 16.39 9.13 -44.09
C VAL A 168 17.27 8.51 -45.19
N GLN A 169 17.55 7.21 -45.12
CA GLN A 169 18.43 6.50 -46.06
C GLN A 169 17.81 6.23 -47.44
N ALA A 170 16.49 6.06 -47.56
CA ALA A 170 15.78 5.70 -48.79
C ALA A 170 15.94 6.73 -49.94
N LYS A 171 16.44 7.95 -49.66
CA LYS A 171 16.77 8.94 -50.71
C LYS A 171 18.24 8.90 -51.10
N ARG A 172 19.16 8.44 -50.24
CA ARG A 172 20.57 8.20 -50.65
C ARG A 172 20.62 7.16 -51.78
N SER A 173 19.78 6.13 -51.76
CA SER A 173 19.68 5.12 -52.83
C SER A 173 19.02 5.65 -54.11
N ARG A 174 17.97 6.48 -54.01
CA ARG A 174 17.32 7.13 -55.17
C ARG A 174 18.21 8.19 -55.84
N THR A 175 18.99 8.97 -55.08
CA THR A 175 19.94 9.94 -55.65
C THR A 175 21.15 9.23 -56.29
N ARG A 176 21.61 8.10 -55.71
CA ARG A 176 22.67 7.28 -56.32
C ARG A 176 22.21 6.58 -57.60
N LYS A 177 20.94 6.15 -57.69
CA LYS A 177 20.34 5.65 -58.94
C LYS A 177 20.14 6.72 -60.02
N LYS A 178 20.01 8.01 -59.64
CA LYS A 178 19.90 9.14 -60.58
C LYS A 178 21.24 9.67 -61.08
N ILE A 179 22.33 9.42 -60.34
CA ILE A 179 23.70 9.78 -60.76
C ILE A 179 24.34 8.64 -61.58
N ALA A 180 23.82 7.40 -61.47
CA ALA A 180 24.33 6.23 -62.19
C ALA A 180 23.73 6.02 -63.60
N SER A 181 22.94 6.96 -64.14
CA SER A 181 22.25 6.78 -65.43
C SER A 181 22.74 7.65 -66.58
N ASP A 182 23.87 8.37 -66.45
CA ASP A 182 24.46 9.07 -67.60
C ASP A 182 25.93 8.69 -67.84
N THR A 183 26.13 8.00 -68.96
CA THR A 183 27.34 7.80 -69.78
C THR A 183 28.51 6.95 -69.22
N PRO A 184 28.91 5.87 -69.90
CA PRO A 184 30.10 5.10 -69.57
C PRO A 184 31.37 5.79 -70.14
N LEU A 185 32.35 6.09 -69.28
CA LEU A 185 33.72 6.37 -69.71
C LEU A 185 34.71 5.42 -69.03
N ALA A 186 35.75 5.10 -69.81
CA ALA A 186 36.63 3.94 -69.74
C ALA A 186 37.43 3.75 -68.43
N ALA A 187 37.79 2.48 -68.19
CA ALA A 187 38.67 2.04 -67.11
C ALA A 187 40.15 2.44 -67.36
N PRO A 188 40.89 2.86 -66.33
CA PRO A 188 42.35 2.87 -66.35
C PRO A 188 42.96 1.63 -65.65
N PRO A 189 44.25 1.31 -65.93
CA PRO A 189 44.85 -0.02 -65.76
C PRO A 189 45.47 -0.26 -64.36
N PRO A 190 45.95 -1.49 -64.04
CA PRO A 190 46.39 -1.83 -62.68
C PRO A 190 47.90 -1.60 -62.39
N ALA A 191 48.16 -1.16 -61.14
CA ALA A 191 49.36 -1.27 -60.26
C ALA A 191 50.72 -0.66 -60.71
N PRO A 192 51.61 -0.22 -59.78
CA PRO A 192 52.48 -1.16 -59.06
C PRO A 192 52.86 -0.80 -57.59
N ALA A 193 53.43 -1.79 -56.89
CA ALA A 193 54.12 -1.68 -55.61
C ALA A 193 55.62 -1.40 -55.82
N ASP A 194 56.23 -0.59 -54.94
CA ASP A 194 57.53 -0.82 -54.28
C ASP A 194 57.95 0.37 -53.39
N ALA A 195 58.57 0.05 -52.25
CA ALA A 195 59.18 0.94 -51.24
C ALA A 195 60.57 1.50 -51.76
N PRO A 196 61.44 2.28 -51.03
CA PRO A 196 61.67 2.32 -49.57
C PRO A 196 62.20 3.66 -48.94
N ILE A 197 62.56 3.56 -47.63
CA ILE A 197 63.63 4.27 -46.86
C ILE A 197 63.23 5.39 -45.85
N SER A 198 63.36 5.05 -44.55
CA SER A 198 63.59 5.91 -43.36
C SER A 198 65.09 6.24 -43.19
N PRO A 199 65.58 7.20 -42.34
CA PRO A 199 65.71 6.96 -40.88
C PRO A 199 65.89 8.18 -39.91
N GLY A 200 65.77 7.90 -38.60
CA GLY A 200 66.48 8.58 -37.49
C GLY A 200 65.61 8.82 -36.22
N ALA A 201 65.57 7.97 -35.18
CA ALA A 201 66.58 7.60 -34.14
C ALA A 201 66.48 8.47 -32.85
N ILE A 202 66.52 8.06 -31.56
CA ILE A 202 66.87 6.81 -30.80
C ILE A 202 66.42 6.96 -29.29
N PHE A 203 65.74 5.92 -28.74
CA PHE A 203 65.82 5.16 -27.43
C PHE A 203 66.21 5.77 -26.04
N PRO A 204 65.83 5.18 -24.85
CA PRO A 204 65.74 3.73 -24.56
C PRO A 204 64.56 3.18 -23.69
N PRO A 205 64.42 1.83 -23.58
CA PRO A 205 63.39 1.14 -22.78
C PRO A 205 63.94 0.56 -21.45
N ARG A 206 63.06 0.25 -20.48
CA ARG A 206 63.44 -0.59 -19.32
C ARG A 206 62.32 -1.50 -18.78
N ALA A 207 62.68 -2.80 -18.76
CA ALA A 207 62.30 -3.92 -17.89
C ALA A 207 60.84 -4.43 -17.81
N ILE A 208 60.60 -5.56 -18.49
CA ILE A 208 59.52 -6.52 -18.20
C ILE A 208 60.03 -7.48 -17.12
N VAL A 209 59.32 -7.57 -16.00
CA VAL A 209 59.54 -8.60 -14.97
C VAL A 209 58.58 -9.77 -15.25
N ALA A 210 59.14 -10.97 -15.39
CA ALA A 210 58.40 -12.22 -15.54
C ALA A 210 57.61 -12.55 -14.25
N ARG A 211 56.32 -12.87 -14.37
CA ARG A 211 55.55 -13.52 -13.30
C ARG A 211 55.88 -15.02 -13.25
N PRO A 212 56.03 -15.64 -12.07
CA PRO A 212 56.25 -17.08 -11.93
C PRO A 212 54.97 -17.87 -12.24
N PRO A 213 55.09 -19.18 -12.54
CA PRO A 213 53.94 -20.03 -12.83
C PRO A 213 53.10 -20.24 -11.56
N VAL A 214 51.79 -20.03 -11.68
CA VAL A 214 50.81 -20.36 -10.63
C VAL A 214 50.60 -21.87 -10.63
N ALA A 215 50.82 -22.51 -9.47
CA ALA A 215 50.54 -23.92 -9.24
C ALA A 215 49.04 -24.22 -9.36
N PRO A 216 48.62 -25.42 -9.82
CA PRO A 216 47.21 -25.78 -9.87
C PRO A 216 46.66 -25.94 -8.44
N LEU A 217 45.56 -25.24 -8.15
CA LEU A 217 44.77 -25.44 -6.94
C LEU A 217 43.96 -26.76 -7.05
N PRO A 218 43.74 -27.47 -5.92
CA PRO A 218 43.18 -28.81 -5.91
C PRO A 218 41.68 -28.81 -6.28
N SER A 219 41.29 -29.76 -7.12
CA SER A 219 39.89 -30.06 -7.42
C SER A 219 39.21 -30.67 -6.20
N VAL A 220 38.36 -29.89 -5.53
CA VAL A 220 37.42 -30.43 -4.55
C VAL A 220 36.30 -31.13 -5.31
N ARG A 221 36.28 -32.45 -5.24
CA ARG A 221 35.16 -33.29 -5.68
C ARG A 221 33.95 -32.99 -4.79
N ILE A 222 32.93 -32.34 -5.35
CA ILE A 222 31.61 -32.32 -4.75
C ILE A 222 30.96 -33.66 -5.11
N THR A 223 30.78 -34.49 -4.08
CA THR A 223 30.03 -35.73 -4.09
C THR A 223 28.61 -35.51 -4.61
N GLN A 224 28.22 -36.31 -5.61
CA GLN A 224 26.84 -36.46 -6.05
C GLN A 224 25.99 -36.92 -4.85
N LEU A 225 25.02 -36.10 -4.47
CA LEU A 225 23.88 -36.51 -3.64
C LEU A 225 22.71 -36.72 -4.61
N SER A 226 22.32 -37.99 -4.75
CA SER A 226 21.13 -38.41 -5.48
C SER A 226 19.88 -37.95 -4.74
N ILE A 227 19.12 -37.04 -5.36
CA ILE A 227 17.74 -36.73 -4.96
C ILE A 227 16.84 -37.51 -5.92
N ALA A 228 15.97 -38.34 -5.34
CA ALA A 228 14.98 -39.12 -6.07
C ALA A 228 13.95 -38.21 -6.74
N GLU A 229 13.73 -38.44 -8.03
CA GLU A 229 12.69 -37.82 -8.85
C GLU A 229 11.31 -38.40 -8.51
N GLU A 230 10.31 -37.52 -8.40
CA GLU A 230 8.94 -37.78 -8.84
C GLU A 230 8.15 -36.45 -8.86
N CYS A 231 7.94 -35.88 -10.05
CA CYS A 231 6.66 -35.32 -10.51
C CYS A 231 6.82 -34.67 -11.89
N ASP A 232 5.92 -35.08 -12.78
CA ASP A 232 5.91 -34.86 -14.23
C ASP A 232 5.88 -33.38 -14.65
N ALA A 233 6.84 -33.00 -15.50
CA ALA A 233 6.76 -31.80 -16.31
C ALA A 233 5.94 -32.10 -17.57
N LEU A 234 4.83 -31.36 -17.76
CA LEU A 234 4.13 -31.30 -19.03
C LEU A 234 4.97 -30.49 -20.02
N ASP A 235 5.51 -31.22 -20.99
CA ASP A 235 6.23 -30.77 -22.17
C ASP A 235 5.33 -29.89 -23.05
N THR A 236 5.64 -28.59 -23.17
CA THR A 236 5.06 -27.72 -24.21
C THR A 236 6.05 -27.62 -25.35
N GLY A 237 6.06 -28.63 -26.21
CA GLY A 237 6.72 -28.57 -27.51
C GLY A 237 6.08 -27.51 -28.40
N PHE A 238 6.86 -26.50 -28.77
CA PHE A 238 6.58 -25.63 -29.91
C PHE A 238 7.25 -26.27 -31.13
N ASP A 239 6.46 -26.87 -32.02
CA ASP A 239 6.92 -27.26 -33.35
C ASP A 239 7.14 -25.98 -34.17
N ILE A 240 8.40 -25.70 -34.49
CA ILE A 240 8.79 -24.66 -35.42
C ILE A 240 8.86 -25.31 -36.80
N ASP A 241 7.85 -25.07 -37.64
CA ASP A 241 7.92 -25.40 -39.06
C ASP A 241 8.90 -24.45 -39.77
N ASP A 242 9.96 -25.01 -40.35
CA ASP A 242 10.90 -24.35 -41.23
C ASP A 242 10.21 -23.98 -42.56
N ALA A 243 9.63 -22.78 -42.63
CA ALA A 243 9.16 -22.18 -43.88
C ALA A 243 10.16 -21.15 -44.41
N GLU A 244 10.59 -21.38 -45.66
CA GLU A 244 11.49 -20.55 -46.47
C GLU A 244 11.15 -19.05 -46.44
N TRP A 245 12.17 -18.24 -46.12
CA TRP A 245 12.09 -16.79 -46.04
C TRP A 245 11.95 -16.16 -47.43
N SER A 246 10.78 -15.61 -47.74
CA SER A 246 10.64 -14.67 -48.86
C SER A 246 11.00 -13.26 -48.39
N ALA A 247 12.02 -12.66 -49.02
CA ALA A 247 12.43 -11.29 -48.77
C ALA A 247 11.37 -10.33 -49.36
N GLY A 248 10.46 -9.83 -48.52
CA GLY A 248 9.46 -8.86 -49.00
C GLY A 248 8.44 -8.36 -47.97
N GLU A 249 8.21 -9.05 -46.87
CA GLU A 249 7.23 -8.62 -45.86
C GLU A 249 7.92 -8.21 -44.57
N VAL A 250 7.95 -6.90 -44.30
CA VAL A 250 8.37 -6.36 -43.01
C VAL A 250 7.26 -6.66 -42.02
N ASP A 251 7.52 -7.65 -41.18
CA ASP A 251 6.73 -8.09 -40.04
C ASP A 251 6.28 -6.89 -39.17
N ASN A 252 5.02 -6.49 -39.32
CA ASN A 252 4.36 -5.46 -38.50
C ASN A 252 4.15 -6.01 -37.08
N GLN A 253 5.16 -5.91 -36.22
CA GLN A 253 5.06 -6.34 -34.81
C GLN A 253 4.72 -5.20 -33.83
N PRO A 254 3.51 -4.62 -33.87
CA PRO A 254 2.81 -4.21 -32.66
C PRO A 254 1.73 -5.22 -32.22
N GLU A 255 1.45 -6.27 -33.02
CA GLU A 255 0.25 -7.10 -32.86
C GLU A 255 0.27 -8.10 -31.68
N ASP A 256 1.44 -8.43 -31.13
CA ASP A 256 1.60 -9.40 -30.03
C ASP A 256 1.69 -8.77 -28.62
N TYR A 257 1.48 -7.45 -28.47
CA TYR A 257 1.64 -6.82 -27.17
C TYR A 257 0.48 -7.11 -26.19
N PHE A 258 0.83 -7.68 -25.04
CA PHE A 258 -0.06 -7.98 -23.91
C PHE A 258 0.21 -7.02 -22.72
N GLY A 259 -0.34 -5.80 -22.74
CA GLY A 259 -0.16 -4.80 -21.66
C GLY A 259 -0.72 -3.40 -21.96
N LEU A 260 -0.51 -2.42 -21.07
CA LEU A 260 -0.86 -1.00 -21.27
C LEU A 260 0.22 -0.25 -22.07
N ASN A 261 -0.18 0.61 -23.01
CA ASN A 261 0.77 1.42 -23.78
C ASN A 261 1.49 2.46 -22.89
N GLU A 262 2.83 2.45 -22.89
CA GLU A 262 3.68 3.38 -22.10
C GLU A 262 3.46 4.87 -22.37
N ARG A 263 2.79 5.23 -23.47
CA ARG A 263 2.41 6.61 -23.81
C ARG A 263 1.64 7.31 -22.68
N PHE A 264 0.96 6.60 -21.79
CA PHE A 264 0.26 7.22 -20.66
C PHE A 264 1.22 7.96 -19.70
N LEU A 265 2.52 7.67 -19.71
CA LEU A 265 3.50 8.38 -18.90
C LEU A 265 3.82 9.78 -19.44
N THR A 266 3.74 9.95 -20.76
CA THR A 266 4.15 11.19 -21.46
C THR A 266 2.97 11.96 -22.08
N HIS A 267 1.82 11.31 -22.23
CA HIS A 267 0.56 11.89 -22.70
C HIS A 267 -0.51 11.69 -21.63
N GLN A 268 -0.46 12.53 -20.60
CA GLN A 268 -1.43 12.48 -19.50
C GLN A 268 -2.54 13.50 -19.73
N THR A 269 -3.77 13.16 -19.39
CA THR A 269 -4.81 14.18 -19.21
C THR A 269 -4.51 15.02 -17.98
N MET A 270 -5.14 16.19 -17.86
CA MET A 270 -5.01 17.03 -16.67
C MET A 270 -5.39 16.27 -15.40
N GLU A 271 -6.46 15.48 -15.44
CA GLU A 271 -6.94 14.69 -14.29
C GLU A 271 -6.00 13.52 -13.95
N GLN A 272 -5.41 12.87 -14.97
CA GLN A 272 -4.39 11.84 -14.72
C GLN A 272 -3.14 12.44 -14.06
N ASN A 273 -2.70 13.61 -14.53
CA ASN A 273 -1.56 14.30 -13.94
C ASN A 273 -1.85 14.77 -12.51
N GLN A 274 -3.09 15.16 -12.19
CA GLN A 274 -3.51 15.45 -10.80
C GLN A 274 -3.38 14.25 -9.86
N VAL A 275 -3.50 13.01 -10.37
CA VAL A 275 -3.24 11.78 -9.60
C VAL A 275 -1.73 11.55 -9.46
N ILE A 276 -1.02 11.57 -10.58
CA ILE A 276 0.40 11.19 -10.67
C ILE A 276 1.29 12.17 -9.91
N SER A 277 1.05 13.47 -10.07
CA SER A 277 1.84 14.54 -9.44
C SER A 277 1.46 14.83 -7.99
N ARG A 278 0.38 14.24 -7.46
CA ARG A 278 -0.12 14.54 -6.11
C ARG A 278 0.91 14.23 -5.02
N SER A 279 0.83 14.97 -3.91
CA SER A 279 1.59 14.69 -2.68
C SER A 279 1.59 13.19 -2.34
N PRO A 280 2.71 12.62 -1.86
CA PRO A 280 2.79 11.24 -1.39
C PRO A 280 1.91 10.93 -0.17
N PHE A 281 1.27 11.93 0.46
CA PHE A 281 0.51 11.78 1.70
C PHE A 281 -0.95 11.45 1.48
N GLY A 282 -1.42 10.50 2.28
CA GLY A 282 -2.83 10.16 2.40
C GLY A 282 -3.35 9.30 1.27
N ALA A 283 -4.56 8.79 1.50
CA ALA A 283 -5.29 8.02 0.51
C ALA A 283 -5.95 8.93 -0.52
N MET A 284 -6.17 8.41 -1.72
CA MET A 284 -7.06 9.01 -2.71
C MET A 284 -7.87 7.94 -3.43
N PHE A 285 -9.04 8.34 -3.89
CA PHE A 285 -9.86 7.57 -4.80
C PHE A 285 -9.77 8.16 -6.20
N VAL A 286 -9.38 7.34 -7.17
CA VAL A 286 -9.33 7.66 -8.60
C VAL A 286 -10.54 6.99 -9.24
N GLN A 287 -11.61 7.75 -9.36
CA GLN A 287 -12.82 7.31 -10.04
C GLN A 287 -12.72 7.63 -11.52
N GLY A 288 -13.16 6.74 -12.40
CA GLY A 288 -13.10 7.06 -13.83
C GLY A 288 -13.95 6.15 -14.69
N ILE A 289 -14.41 6.70 -15.82
CA ILE A 289 -15.19 5.94 -16.79
C ILE A 289 -14.37 4.80 -17.42
N ALA A 290 -15.03 3.88 -18.10
CA ALA A 290 -14.34 2.84 -18.86
C ALA A 290 -13.34 3.45 -19.87
N GLY A 291 -12.11 2.95 -19.91
CA GLY A 291 -11.11 3.44 -20.85
C GLY A 291 -10.47 4.79 -20.49
N SER A 292 -10.70 5.32 -19.29
CA SER A 292 -10.11 6.60 -18.85
C SER A 292 -8.67 6.51 -18.33
N GLY A 293 -8.05 5.33 -18.38
CA GLY A 293 -6.68 5.12 -17.89
C GLY A 293 -6.53 5.25 -16.37
N LYS A 294 -7.47 4.71 -15.58
CA LYS A 294 -7.39 4.66 -14.11
C LYS A 294 -6.16 3.90 -13.61
N THR A 295 -5.99 2.67 -14.10
CA THR A 295 -4.82 1.83 -13.81
C THR A 295 -3.52 2.48 -14.27
N SER A 296 -3.55 3.13 -15.44
CA SER A 296 -2.42 3.93 -15.95
C SER A 296 -2.05 5.07 -15.02
N ALA A 297 -3.02 5.81 -14.47
CA ALA A 297 -2.78 6.86 -13.49
C ALA A 297 -2.19 6.31 -12.19
N ALA A 298 -2.71 5.17 -11.70
CA ALA A 298 -2.19 4.51 -10.50
C ALA A 298 -0.73 4.01 -10.69
N LEU A 299 -0.43 3.34 -11.81
CA LEU A 299 0.92 2.88 -12.13
C LEU A 299 1.88 4.05 -12.39
N GLY A 300 1.43 5.06 -13.12
CA GLY A 300 2.21 6.28 -13.36
C GLY A 300 2.57 6.98 -12.07
N ARG A 301 1.65 7.01 -11.11
CA ARG A 301 1.89 7.55 -9.76
C ARG A 301 2.93 6.71 -9.02
N THR A 302 2.79 5.38 -9.01
CA THR A 302 3.76 4.48 -8.38
C THR A 302 5.15 4.66 -8.99
N LYS A 303 5.25 4.78 -10.33
CA LYS A 303 6.51 5.09 -11.01
C LYS A 303 7.11 6.41 -10.54
N MET A 304 6.29 7.45 -10.47
CA MET A 304 6.73 8.77 -10.03
C MET A 304 7.25 8.72 -8.59
N LEU A 305 6.57 8.02 -7.68
CA LEU A 305 7.00 7.88 -6.28
C LEU A 305 8.34 7.15 -6.16
N THR A 306 8.50 6.00 -6.83
CA THR A 306 9.69 5.15 -6.68
C THR A 306 10.94 5.68 -7.38
N THR A 307 10.79 6.57 -8.36
CA THR A 307 11.91 7.18 -9.09
C THR A 307 12.34 8.53 -8.50
N PHE A 308 11.56 9.11 -7.59
CA PHE A 308 11.88 10.41 -6.99
C PHE A 308 13.04 10.32 -6.01
N ASN A 309 14.15 10.98 -6.34
CA ASN A 309 15.40 10.93 -5.58
C ASN A 309 15.99 12.32 -5.28
N MET A 310 17.06 12.36 -4.48
CA MET A 310 17.64 13.63 -4.00
C MET A 310 18.25 14.49 -5.12
N ASN A 311 18.63 13.89 -6.25
CA ASN A 311 19.23 14.60 -7.38
C ASN A 311 18.19 15.36 -8.21
N GLN A 312 16.90 15.14 -7.93
CA GLN A 312 15.76 15.72 -8.67
C GLN A 312 14.95 16.70 -7.83
N VAL A 313 15.49 17.11 -6.69
CA VAL A 313 14.85 18.07 -5.81
C VAL A 313 15.20 19.48 -6.27
N PHE A 314 14.19 20.20 -6.74
CA PHE A 314 14.26 21.63 -7.07
C PHE A 314 13.74 22.46 -5.92
N ASP A 315 14.08 23.74 -5.86
CA ASP A 315 13.46 24.68 -4.93
C ASP A 315 12.00 24.96 -5.34
N GLU A 316 11.14 25.19 -4.34
CA GLU A 316 9.72 25.41 -4.59
C GLU A 316 9.47 26.64 -5.46
N ALA A 317 10.21 27.73 -5.26
CA ALA A 317 10.05 28.94 -6.06
C ALA A 317 10.27 28.68 -7.55
N SER A 318 11.39 28.04 -7.92
CA SER A 318 11.66 27.68 -9.32
C SER A 318 10.64 26.69 -9.89
N PHE A 319 10.12 25.76 -9.07
CA PHE A 319 9.05 24.86 -9.49
C PHE A 319 7.78 25.63 -9.84
N ARG A 320 7.34 26.55 -8.97
CA ARG A 320 6.15 27.39 -9.17
C ARG A 320 6.30 28.34 -10.35
N ASP A 321 7.50 28.86 -10.59
CA ASP A 321 7.78 29.75 -11.72
C ASP A 321 7.58 29.07 -13.09
N VAL A 322 7.66 27.73 -13.14
CA VAL A 322 7.47 26.92 -14.36
C VAL A 322 6.06 26.35 -14.44
N VAL A 323 5.63 25.65 -13.37
CA VAL A 323 4.44 24.79 -13.37
C VAL A 323 3.20 25.50 -12.79
N GLY A 324 3.41 26.56 -12.02
CA GLY A 324 2.33 27.24 -11.29
C GLY A 324 1.88 26.52 -10.02
N ASP A 325 0.69 26.89 -9.54
CA ASP A 325 0.12 26.40 -8.28
C ASP A 325 -0.73 25.13 -8.45
N ASP A 326 -1.01 24.73 -9.70
CA ASP A 326 -1.94 23.65 -10.04
C ASP A 326 -1.40 22.24 -9.74
N GLN A 327 -0.08 22.08 -9.65
CA GLN A 327 0.56 20.79 -9.33
C GLN A 327 1.18 20.80 -7.93
N ALA A 328 1.24 19.63 -7.28
CA ALA A 328 1.86 19.52 -5.97
C ALA A 328 3.40 19.51 -6.06
N TYR A 329 4.04 20.42 -5.33
CA TYR A 329 5.49 20.41 -5.13
C TYR A 329 5.92 19.27 -4.20
N TRP A 330 7.01 18.58 -4.56
CA TRP A 330 7.54 17.46 -3.78
C TRP A 330 8.83 17.88 -3.06
N ALA A 331 8.75 17.94 -1.73
CA ALA A 331 9.87 18.37 -0.89
C ALA A 331 10.97 17.30 -0.79
N LYS A 332 12.20 17.74 -0.47
CA LYS A 332 13.40 16.89 -0.29
C LYS A 332 13.18 15.71 0.64
N GLN A 333 12.34 15.85 1.67
CA GLN A 333 12.12 14.81 2.67
C GLN A 333 11.45 13.54 2.10
N TYR A 334 10.83 13.62 0.92
CA TYR A 334 10.19 12.47 0.25
C TYR A 334 11.12 11.75 -0.73
N ALA A 335 12.26 12.35 -1.05
CA ALA A 335 13.21 11.80 -2.00
C ALA A 335 13.84 10.50 -1.46
N GLY A 336 13.80 9.44 -2.27
CA GLY A 336 14.36 8.12 -1.92
C GLY A 336 13.60 7.36 -0.83
N GLN A 337 12.39 7.79 -0.46
CA GLN A 337 11.58 7.12 0.56
C GLN A 337 10.76 5.94 0.02
N PHE A 338 10.61 5.85 -1.30
CA PHE A 338 9.82 4.82 -1.98
C PHE A 338 10.74 3.96 -2.85
N SER A 339 10.69 2.64 -2.67
CA SER A 339 11.33 1.67 -3.55
C SER A 339 10.29 0.73 -4.17
N GLN A 340 10.63 0.13 -5.31
CA GLN A 340 9.71 -0.74 -6.04
C GLN A 340 9.30 -1.96 -5.19
N ASP A 341 10.26 -2.66 -4.59
CA ASP A 341 10.03 -3.86 -3.76
C ASP A 341 9.21 -3.58 -2.49
N SER A 342 9.21 -2.32 -2.03
CA SER A 342 8.47 -1.90 -0.84
C SER A 342 7.12 -1.27 -1.16
N CYS A 343 6.73 -1.18 -2.43
CA CYS A 343 5.38 -0.82 -2.86
C CYS A 343 4.60 -2.08 -3.26
N VAL A 344 3.28 -2.00 -3.38
CA VAL A 344 2.46 -3.15 -3.84
C VAL A 344 1.23 -2.70 -4.62
N GLY A 345 0.88 -3.49 -5.63
CA GLY A 345 -0.39 -3.42 -6.33
C GLY A 345 -1.29 -4.60 -5.98
N PHE A 346 -2.56 -4.34 -5.67
CA PHE A 346 -3.54 -5.39 -5.50
C PHE A 346 -4.53 -5.42 -6.66
N VAL A 347 -4.78 -6.63 -7.17
CA VAL A 347 -5.75 -6.93 -8.21
C VAL A 347 -6.61 -8.12 -7.82
N ARG A 348 -7.67 -8.37 -8.58
CA ARG A 348 -8.62 -9.45 -8.28
C ARG A 348 -8.29 -10.77 -8.97
N THR A 349 -7.76 -10.74 -10.18
CA THR A 349 -7.59 -11.93 -11.04
C THR A 349 -6.15 -12.07 -11.52
N GLY A 350 -5.66 -13.31 -11.56
CA GLY A 350 -4.32 -13.63 -12.03
C GLY A 350 -4.05 -13.28 -13.50
N GLU A 351 -5.08 -13.25 -14.35
CA GLU A 351 -4.95 -12.75 -15.73
C GLU A 351 -4.54 -11.27 -15.76
N LEU A 352 -5.11 -10.47 -14.84
CA LEU A 352 -4.74 -9.06 -14.71
C LEU A 352 -3.33 -8.90 -14.14
N ILE A 353 -2.86 -9.83 -13.29
CA ILE A 353 -1.46 -9.84 -12.81
C ILE A 353 -0.50 -9.89 -14.00
N GLN A 354 -0.64 -10.89 -14.87
CA GLN A 354 0.26 -11.05 -16.03
C GLN A 354 0.27 -9.80 -16.92
N TYR A 355 -0.91 -9.21 -17.14
CA TYR A 355 -1.07 -7.99 -17.93
C TYR A 355 -0.38 -6.77 -17.30
N LEU A 356 -0.49 -6.60 -15.98
CA LEU A 356 0.14 -5.50 -15.26
C LEU A 356 1.65 -5.73 -15.05
N GLU A 357 2.10 -6.96 -14.86
CA GLU A 357 3.52 -7.30 -14.75
C GLU A 357 4.25 -7.00 -16.07
N GLU A 358 3.67 -7.36 -17.21
CA GLU A 358 4.24 -7.01 -18.52
C GLU A 358 4.29 -5.49 -18.72
N THR A 359 3.24 -4.78 -18.30
CA THR A 359 3.24 -3.31 -18.27
C THR A 359 4.37 -2.77 -17.38
N CYS A 360 4.48 -3.29 -16.16
CA CYS A 360 5.50 -2.89 -15.18
C CYS A 360 6.91 -3.12 -15.73
N ARG A 361 7.16 -4.24 -16.42
CA ARG A 361 8.45 -4.51 -17.07
C ARG A 361 8.83 -3.44 -18.09
N ARG A 362 7.87 -2.98 -18.90
CA ARG A 362 8.12 -1.94 -19.91
C ARG A 362 8.37 -0.57 -19.33
N ILE A 363 7.67 -0.23 -18.25
CA ILE A 363 7.85 1.07 -17.58
C ILE A 363 8.93 1.05 -16.50
N GLU A 364 9.71 -0.03 -16.42
CA GLU A 364 10.85 -0.23 -15.50
C GLU A 364 10.43 -0.31 -14.01
N LEU A 365 9.22 -0.82 -13.76
CA LEU A 365 8.70 -1.20 -12.46
C LEU A 365 8.70 -2.73 -12.25
N GLN A 366 9.62 -3.45 -12.87
CA GLN A 366 9.68 -4.92 -12.84
C GLN A 366 9.82 -5.55 -11.45
N HIS A 367 10.21 -4.76 -10.44
CA HIS A 367 10.35 -5.20 -9.05
C HIS A 367 9.11 -4.85 -8.19
N LEU A 368 8.10 -4.22 -8.77
CA LEU A 368 6.84 -3.93 -8.07
C LEU A 368 5.98 -5.20 -7.97
N PRO A 369 5.71 -5.73 -6.77
CA PRO A 369 4.82 -6.87 -6.63
C PRO A 369 3.36 -6.49 -6.96
N ILE A 370 2.75 -7.26 -7.86
CA ILE A 370 1.31 -7.23 -8.16
C ILE A 370 0.70 -8.53 -7.64
N LEU A 371 -0.19 -8.43 -6.65
CA LEU A 371 -0.70 -9.58 -5.90
C LEU A 371 -2.22 -9.67 -5.98
N GLU A 372 -2.76 -10.88 -5.91
CA GLU A 372 -4.18 -11.07 -5.64
C GLU A 372 -4.49 -10.77 -4.17
N TYR A 373 -5.72 -10.33 -3.88
CA TYR A 373 -6.18 -10.20 -2.49
C TYR A 373 -6.04 -11.51 -1.69
N LYS A 374 -6.23 -12.68 -2.34
CA LYS A 374 -6.15 -13.98 -1.65
C LYS A 374 -4.74 -14.26 -1.11
N GLU A 375 -3.71 -13.74 -1.76
CA GLU A 375 -2.33 -13.84 -1.28
C GLU A 375 -2.13 -13.00 -0.02
N LEU A 376 -2.66 -11.77 0.01
CA LEU A 376 -2.67 -10.94 1.22
C LEU A 376 -3.42 -11.63 2.36
N GLN A 377 -4.62 -12.15 2.08
CA GLN A 377 -5.44 -12.85 3.07
C GLN A 377 -4.68 -14.04 3.65
N THR A 378 -3.99 -14.83 2.81
CA THR A 378 -3.19 -15.98 3.24
C THR A 378 -2.00 -15.54 4.11
N ARG A 379 -1.23 -14.54 3.66
CA ARG A 379 -0.11 -13.97 4.41
C ARG A 379 -0.53 -13.47 5.79
N LEU A 380 -1.64 -12.72 5.85
CA LEU A 380 -2.18 -12.20 7.11
C LEU A 380 -2.74 -13.32 7.98
N ARG A 381 -3.41 -14.32 7.41
CA ARG A 381 -3.93 -15.49 8.14
C ARG A 381 -2.81 -16.27 8.82
N ASP A 382 -1.69 -16.46 8.14
CA ASP A 382 -0.53 -17.16 8.69
C ASP A 382 0.16 -16.33 9.78
N HIS A 383 0.35 -15.03 9.53
CA HIS A 383 0.92 -14.10 10.51
C HIS A 383 0.05 -14.00 11.78
N ARG A 384 -1.26 -13.83 11.62
CA ARG A 384 -2.24 -13.67 12.71
C ARG A 384 -2.68 -14.99 13.34
N ARG A 385 -2.33 -16.14 12.76
CA ARG A 385 -2.66 -17.49 13.27
C ARG A 385 -4.14 -17.67 13.63
N ILE A 386 -5.06 -17.03 12.90
CA ILE A 386 -6.52 -17.02 13.19
C ILE A 386 -7.18 -18.41 13.21
N THR A 387 -6.47 -19.47 12.82
CA THR A 387 -6.98 -20.84 12.88
C THR A 387 -6.82 -21.51 14.26
N HIS A 388 -6.05 -20.90 15.16
CA HIS A 388 -5.83 -21.40 16.51
C HIS A 388 -7.06 -21.17 17.42
N SER A 389 -7.26 -22.05 18.40
CA SER A 389 -8.33 -21.96 19.39
C SER A 389 -7.79 -22.32 20.77
N ASP A 390 -8.34 -21.72 21.81
CA ASP A 390 -8.07 -22.04 23.21
C ASP A 390 -8.67 -23.39 23.65
N ILE A 391 -9.60 -23.93 22.87
CA ILE A 391 -10.24 -25.21 23.19
C ILE A 391 -9.31 -26.35 22.76
N ALA A 392 -8.78 -27.07 23.75
CA ALA A 392 -7.87 -28.19 23.55
C ALA A 392 -8.39 -29.18 22.49
N GLY A 393 -7.54 -29.48 21.49
CA GLY A 393 -7.85 -30.41 20.41
C GLY A 393 -8.77 -29.86 19.30
N ARG A 394 -9.24 -28.61 19.38
CA ARG A 394 -10.03 -27.97 18.32
C ARG A 394 -9.19 -26.99 17.51
N ARG A 395 -9.48 -26.92 16.21
CA ARG A 395 -8.87 -25.97 15.27
C ARG A 395 -9.94 -25.46 14.32
N TRP A 396 -9.89 -24.19 14.00
CA TRP A 396 -10.77 -23.60 13.01
C TRP A 396 -10.40 -24.10 11.62
N SER A 397 -11.40 -24.58 10.89
CA SER A 397 -11.24 -25.16 9.54
C SER A 397 -12.02 -24.35 8.51
N GLY A 398 -11.60 -24.41 7.25
CA GLY A 398 -12.29 -23.71 6.17
C GLY A 398 -13.70 -24.26 5.92
N PHE A 399 -14.58 -23.37 5.46
CA PHE A 399 -15.93 -23.67 5.00
C PHE A 399 -16.04 -23.33 3.50
N ALA A 400 -16.35 -24.34 2.68
CA ALA A 400 -16.47 -24.17 1.23
C ALA A 400 -17.87 -23.76 0.75
N GLY A 401 -18.84 -23.61 1.66
CA GLY A 401 -20.20 -23.22 1.28
C GLY A 401 -20.29 -21.74 0.91
N VAL A 402 -21.01 -21.45 -0.16
CA VAL A 402 -21.23 -20.08 -0.65
C VAL A 402 -22.20 -19.36 0.27
N ARG A 403 -21.78 -18.25 0.89
CA ARG A 403 -22.70 -17.29 1.51
C ARG A 403 -23.14 -16.27 0.46
N GLY A 404 -24.43 -16.22 0.18
CA GLY A 404 -25.02 -15.26 -0.76
C GLY A 404 -25.20 -13.84 -0.22
N GLU A 405 -24.90 -13.61 1.06
CA GLU A 405 -25.29 -12.37 1.75
C GLU A 405 -24.11 -11.42 1.99
N HIS A 406 -24.18 -10.25 1.35
CA HIS A 406 -23.13 -9.24 1.33
C HIS A 406 -23.00 -8.42 2.61
N VAL A 407 -24.00 -8.45 3.49
CA VAL A 407 -24.06 -7.61 4.71
C VAL A 407 -22.87 -7.89 5.64
N SER A 408 -22.49 -9.17 5.80
CA SER A 408 -21.35 -9.58 6.65
C SER A 408 -19.98 -9.06 6.19
N THR A 409 -19.86 -8.63 4.93
CA THR A 409 -18.61 -8.15 4.33
C THR A 409 -18.47 -6.62 4.33
N ARG A 410 -19.47 -5.91 4.89
CA ARG A 410 -19.49 -4.45 5.01
C ARG A 410 -18.79 -3.97 6.28
N MET A 411 -18.37 -2.70 6.30
CA MET A 411 -17.76 -2.07 7.47
C MET A 411 -18.75 -1.93 8.63
N VAL A 412 -20.05 -1.79 8.35
CA VAL A 412 -21.10 -1.76 9.39
C VAL A 412 -21.09 -3.05 10.22
N TRP A 413 -20.92 -4.21 9.57
CA TRP A 413 -20.78 -5.49 10.26
C TRP A 413 -19.50 -5.55 11.09
N LEU A 414 -18.38 -5.04 10.54
CA LEU A 414 -17.11 -4.97 11.26
C LEU A 414 -17.20 -4.08 12.51
N HIS A 415 -17.86 -2.92 12.43
CA HIS A 415 -18.10 -2.05 13.59
C HIS A 415 -18.96 -2.74 14.66
N ALA A 416 -20.01 -3.45 14.26
CA ALA A 416 -20.83 -4.25 15.18
C ALA A 416 -19.99 -5.34 15.86
N ALA A 417 -19.17 -6.07 15.10
CA ALA A 417 -18.28 -7.11 15.60
C ALA A 417 -17.24 -6.54 16.59
N ASP A 418 -16.58 -5.43 16.24
CA ASP A 418 -15.61 -4.74 17.10
C ASP A 418 -16.24 -4.28 18.41
N GLN A 419 -17.44 -3.69 18.35
CA GLN A 419 -18.15 -3.24 19.55
C GLN A 419 -18.57 -4.42 20.43
N ALA A 420 -19.09 -5.50 19.84
CA ALA A 420 -19.50 -6.69 20.59
C ALA A 420 -18.29 -7.35 21.28
N ILE A 421 -17.15 -7.46 20.59
CA ILE A 421 -15.88 -7.96 21.16
C ILE A 421 -15.37 -7.01 22.25
N GLY A 422 -15.40 -5.69 22.02
CA GLY A 422 -15.03 -4.69 23.01
C GLY A 422 -15.82 -4.85 24.29
N ARG A 423 -17.16 -4.94 24.21
CA ARG A 423 -18.04 -5.16 25.37
C ARG A 423 -17.74 -6.47 26.08
N LEU A 424 -17.54 -7.56 25.33
CA LEU A 424 -17.20 -8.88 25.87
C LEU A 424 -15.91 -8.81 26.70
N ILE A 425 -14.86 -8.22 26.14
CA ILE A 425 -13.57 -8.04 26.82
C ILE A 425 -13.73 -7.12 28.02
N GLY A 426 -14.41 -5.98 27.87
CA GLY A 426 -14.63 -5.00 28.94
C GLY A 426 -15.32 -5.61 30.16
N ARG A 427 -16.33 -6.48 29.96
CA ARG A 427 -17.01 -7.20 31.06
C ARG A 427 -16.11 -8.17 31.82
N ARG A 428 -15.15 -8.80 31.12
CA ARG A 428 -14.32 -9.88 31.67
C ARG A 428 -12.89 -9.43 32.05
N LEU A 429 -12.49 -8.21 31.66
CA LEU A 429 -11.09 -7.75 31.72
C LEU A 429 -10.47 -7.86 33.12
N LEU A 430 -11.24 -7.49 34.15
CA LEU A 430 -10.76 -7.51 35.54
C LEU A 430 -10.81 -8.91 36.16
N ASP A 431 -11.77 -9.74 35.74
CA ASP A 431 -12.00 -11.09 36.26
C ASP A 431 -10.96 -12.09 35.75
N VAL A 432 -10.35 -11.80 34.59
CA VAL A 432 -9.31 -12.62 33.97
C VAL A 432 -7.94 -12.46 34.66
N LEU A 433 -7.76 -11.44 35.51
CA LEU A 433 -6.51 -11.23 36.23
C LEU A 433 -6.22 -12.38 37.20
N PRO A 434 -4.96 -12.86 37.30
CA PRO A 434 -4.61 -13.97 38.18
C PRO A 434 -4.77 -13.57 39.65
N SER A 435 -4.98 -14.57 40.51
CA SER A 435 -4.89 -14.38 41.95
C SER A 435 -3.43 -14.13 42.39
N ALA A 436 -3.25 -13.50 43.56
CA ALA A 436 -1.91 -13.36 44.13
C ALA A 436 -1.29 -14.73 44.46
N GLU A 437 -2.12 -15.77 44.63
CA GLU A 437 -1.69 -17.13 44.96
C GLU A 437 -1.05 -17.80 43.76
N GLU A 438 -1.71 -17.75 42.60
CA GLU A 438 -1.18 -18.23 41.31
C GLU A 438 0.19 -17.63 40.98
N LEU A 439 0.41 -16.35 41.30
CA LEU A 439 1.71 -15.69 41.07
C LEU A 439 2.81 -16.14 42.06
N THR A 440 2.42 -16.71 43.20
CA THR A 440 3.36 -17.13 44.26
C THR A 440 3.66 -18.62 44.22
N GLU A 441 2.76 -19.42 43.66
CA GLU A 441 2.83 -20.88 43.62
C GLU A 441 4.17 -21.43 43.10
N PRO A 442 4.78 -20.87 42.03
CA PRO A 442 6.04 -21.38 41.50
C PRO A 442 7.26 -21.21 42.42
N PHE A 443 7.17 -20.35 43.45
CA PHE A 443 8.27 -20.11 44.38
C PHE A 443 8.25 -21.04 45.59
N GLU A 444 9.43 -21.29 46.17
CA GLU A 444 9.58 -21.99 47.45
C GLU A 444 8.81 -21.29 48.58
N PRO A 445 8.29 -22.03 49.59
CA PRO A 445 7.47 -21.48 50.67
C PRO A 445 8.05 -20.22 51.34
N ASP A 446 9.36 -20.21 51.62
CA ASP A 446 10.07 -19.10 52.27
C ASP A 446 10.10 -17.80 51.44
N ALA A 447 9.90 -17.90 50.13
CA ALA A 447 9.86 -16.78 49.20
C ALA A 447 8.43 -16.29 48.90
N ARG A 448 7.41 -17.14 49.11
CA ARG A 448 6.01 -16.85 48.75
C ARG A 448 5.47 -15.60 49.43
N ASP A 449 5.72 -15.42 50.72
CA ASP A 449 5.25 -14.25 51.46
C ASP A 449 5.83 -12.94 50.92
N LYS A 450 7.10 -12.97 50.51
CA LYS A 450 7.80 -11.81 49.94
C LYS A 450 7.24 -11.47 48.57
N VAL A 451 7.02 -12.48 47.72
CA VAL A 451 6.41 -12.32 46.40
C VAL A 451 4.98 -11.80 46.54
N ARG A 452 4.16 -12.41 47.40
CA ARG A 452 2.75 -12.08 47.63
C ARG A 452 2.56 -10.61 48.02
N ARG A 453 3.44 -10.09 48.88
CA ARG A 453 3.40 -8.68 49.32
C ARG A 453 3.54 -7.71 48.16
N VAL A 454 4.41 -8.00 47.20
CA VAL A 454 4.64 -7.13 46.04
C VAL A 454 3.61 -7.38 44.95
N THR A 455 3.34 -8.64 44.60
CA THR A 455 2.42 -9.00 43.52
C THR A 455 0.97 -8.63 43.86
N GLY A 456 0.56 -8.74 45.13
CA GLY A 456 -0.77 -8.30 45.57
C GLY A 456 -1.00 -6.79 45.33
N ILE A 457 -0.04 -5.95 45.71
CA ILE A 457 -0.12 -4.49 45.46
C ILE A 457 -0.06 -4.18 43.97
N ALA A 458 0.80 -4.88 43.22
CA ALA A 458 0.88 -4.71 41.77
C ALA A 458 -0.46 -5.07 41.09
N LEU A 459 -1.12 -6.16 41.50
CA LEU A 459 -2.43 -6.55 40.99
C LEU A 459 -3.52 -5.53 41.36
N ASP A 460 -3.55 -5.04 42.60
CA ASP A 460 -4.53 -4.04 43.03
C ASP A 460 -4.39 -2.73 42.26
N GLU A 461 -3.15 -2.30 42.01
CA GLU A 461 -2.88 -1.11 41.23
C GLU A 461 -3.21 -1.32 39.74
N LEU A 462 -2.90 -2.49 39.19
CA LEU A 462 -3.27 -2.84 37.83
C LEU A 462 -4.79 -2.88 37.65
N ARG A 463 -5.55 -3.42 38.61
CA ARG A 463 -7.03 -3.40 38.58
C ARG A 463 -7.58 -1.99 38.50
N ARG A 464 -6.96 -1.02 39.19
CA ARG A 464 -7.36 0.39 39.11
C ARG A 464 -7.10 0.96 37.71
N GLU A 465 -5.90 0.76 37.19
CA GLU A 465 -5.48 1.25 35.87
C GLU A 465 -6.28 0.64 34.71
N LEU A 466 -6.69 -0.63 34.85
CA LEU A 466 -7.50 -1.33 33.84
C LEU A 466 -8.98 -0.97 33.90
N ARG A 467 -9.48 -0.41 35.01
CA ARG A 467 -10.89 -0.02 35.14
C ARG A 467 -11.29 1.03 34.11
N ASP A 468 -10.40 1.98 33.82
CA ASP A 468 -10.63 3.01 32.80
C ASP A 468 -10.78 2.35 31.41
N ILE A 469 -9.90 1.41 31.07
CA ILE A 469 -9.96 0.67 29.80
C ILE A 469 -11.23 -0.19 29.74
N ALA A 470 -11.58 -0.90 30.83
CA ALA A 470 -12.80 -1.69 30.89
C ALA A 470 -14.05 -0.83 30.68
N SER A 471 -14.11 0.34 31.33
CA SER A 471 -15.22 1.28 31.17
C SER A 471 -15.31 1.81 29.74
N ASP A 472 -14.19 2.18 29.12
CA ASP A 472 -14.15 2.66 27.73
C ASP A 472 -14.66 1.59 26.76
N LEU A 473 -14.29 0.32 26.97
CA LEU A 473 -14.69 -0.81 26.12
C LEU A 473 -16.19 -1.14 26.19
N LEU A 474 -16.87 -0.76 27.28
CA LEU A 474 -18.31 -0.99 27.44
C LEU A 474 -19.15 0.07 26.71
N LEU A 475 -18.57 1.25 26.47
CA LEU A 475 -19.26 2.37 25.83
C LEU A 475 -19.18 2.25 24.30
N PRO A 476 -20.22 2.68 23.56
CA PRO A 476 -20.12 2.84 22.12
C PRO A 476 -19.02 3.84 21.75
N PRO A 477 -18.19 3.55 20.73
CA PRO A 477 -17.17 4.49 20.28
C PRO A 477 -17.81 5.77 19.71
N ARG A 478 -17.10 6.89 19.81
CA ARG A 478 -17.54 8.17 19.24
C ARG A 478 -17.15 8.24 17.76
N GLY A 479 -18.14 8.48 16.89
CA GLY A 479 -17.93 8.55 15.43
C GLY A 479 -17.45 7.21 14.85
N ASP A 480 -16.64 7.26 13.79
CA ASP A 480 -16.18 6.07 13.06
C ASP A 480 -14.98 5.35 13.71
N ARG A 481 -14.78 5.52 15.02
CA ARG A 481 -13.65 4.90 15.73
C ARG A 481 -13.97 3.45 16.09
N PHE A 482 -12.94 2.61 16.08
CA PHE A 482 -13.03 1.25 16.60
C PHE A 482 -12.72 1.22 18.10
N THR A 483 -13.50 0.42 18.82
CA THR A 483 -13.44 0.19 20.27
C THR A 483 -12.17 -0.55 20.65
N THR A 484 -11.77 -1.54 19.85
CA THR A 484 -10.60 -2.40 20.13
C THR A 484 -9.29 -1.88 19.53
N ASP A 485 -9.28 -0.69 18.93
CA ASP A 485 -8.09 -0.10 18.33
C ASP A 485 -6.93 0.02 19.33
N ARG A 486 -5.78 -0.54 18.96
CA ARG A 486 -4.52 -0.58 19.75
C ARG A 486 -4.68 -1.22 21.12
N LEU A 487 -5.69 -2.08 21.32
CA LEU A 487 -6.00 -2.62 22.65
C LEU A 487 -4.84 -3.42 23.26
N ALA A 488 -4.14 -4.24 22.47
CA ALA A 488 -2.99 -5.01 22.97
C ALA A 488 -1.87 -4.08 23.49
N SER A 489 -1.54 -3.04 22.73
CA SER A 489 -0.57 -2.00 23.09
C SER A 489 -0.98 -1.26 24.37
N ARG A 490 -2.24 -0.84 24.47
CA ARG A 490 -2.80 -0.14 25.65
C ARG A 490 -2.71 -1.00 26.92
N LEU A 491 -3.10 -2.27 26.84
CA LEU A 491 -3.03 -3.19 27.98
C LEU A 491 -1.59 -3.43 28.42
N THR A 492 -0.69 -3.74 27.48
CA THR A 492 0.72 -3.96 27.79
C THR A 492 1.38 -2.73 28.40
N ALA A 493 1.07 -1.53 27.91
CA ALA A 493 1.57 -0.28 28.47
C ALA A 493 1.14 -0.08 29.93
N LYS A 494 -0.12 -0.39 30.28
CA LYS A 494 -0.60 -0.34 31.68
C LYS A 494 0.14 -1.34 32.57
N VAL A 495 0.31 -2.57 32.11
CA VAL A 495 1.07 -3.60 32.85
C VAL A 495 2.52 -3.15 33.08
N ASP A 496 3.18 -2.62 32.03
CA ASP A 496 4.55 -2.13 32.13
C ASP A 496 4.70 -0.92 33.06
N ASN A 497 3.72 -0.01 33.06
CA ASN A 497 3.72 1.13 33.96
C ASN A 497 3.58 0.68 35.43
N VAL A 498 2.68 -0.26 35.72
CA VAL A 498 2.52 -0.84 37.06
C VAL A 498 3.80 -1.57 37.49
N ARG A 499 4.39 -2.39 36.60
CA ARG A 499 5.67 -3.07 36.84
C ARG A 499 6.75 -2.07 37.28
N LYS A 500 6.95 -0.99 36.50
CA LYS A 500 7.96 0.04 36.79
C LYS A 500 7.66 0.76 38.11
N ARG A 501 6.39 1.07 38.38
CA ARG A 501 5.94 1.83 39.57
C ARG A 501 6.01 1.03 40.88
N VAL A 502 5.71 -0.28 40.84
CA VAL A 502 5.57 -1.12 42.04
C VAL A 502 6.77 -2.03 42.26
N MET A 503 7.26 -2.66 41.18
CA MET A 503 8.26 -3.73 41.24
C MET A 503 9.66 -3.26 40.83
N GLY A 504 9.85 -1.98 40.52
CA GLY A 504 11.15 -1.44 40.12
C GLY A 504 12.24 -1.68 41.16
N THR A 505 13.50 -1.80 40.72
CA THR A 505 14.65 -2.16 41.59
C THR A 505 14.87 -1.22 42.76
N LYS A 506 14.68 0.08 42.53
CA LYS A 506 14.88 1.13 43.53
C LYS A 506 13.57 1.56 44.17
N VAL A 507 12.44 1.00 43.74
CA VAL A 507 11.13 1.39 44.26
C VAL A 507 11.03 0.96 45.71
N ILE A 508 10.66 1.92 46.55
CA ILE A 508 10.19 1.71 47.90
C ILE A 508 8.75 2.19 48.01
N TRP A 509 7.98 1.48 48.82
CA TRP A 509 6.61 1.87 49.09
C TRP A 509 6.24 1.66 50.57
N THR A 510 5.30 2.47 51.02
CA THR A 510 4.76 2.41 52.39
C THR A 510 3.26 2.65 52.35
N ARG A 511 2.54 2.13 53.35
CA ARG A 511 1.10 2.31 53.49
C ARG A 511 0.81 3.21 54.68
N ILE A 512 0.16 4.34 54.42
CA ILE A 512 -0.20 5.33 55.43
C ILE A 512 -1.62 5.84 55.14
N ASP A 513 -2.46 5.92 56.17
CA ASP A 513 -3.84 6.42 56.11
C ASP A 513 -4.67 5.78 54.97
N GLY A 514 -4.47 4.47 54.77
CA GLY A 514 -5.14 3.69 53.73
C GLY A 514 -4.59 3.89 52.30
N LYS A 515 -3.65 4.82 52.08
CA LYS A 515 -3.00 5.09 50.79
C LYS A 515 -1.64 4.39 50.71
N ILE A 516 -1.22 4.04 49.50
CA ILE A 516 0.12 3.50 49.22
C ILE A 516 0.93 4.60 48.54
N LEU A 517 2.08 4.92 49.11
CA LEU A 517 3.02 5.89 48.56
C LEU A 517 4.17 5.13 47.89
N PHE A 518 4.53 5.52 46.67
CA PHE A 518 5.64 4.95 45.91
C PHE A 518 6.72 6.01 45.71
N ALA A 519 7.97 5.63 45.93
CA ALA A 519 9.13 6.50 45.74
C ALA A 519 10.30 5.76 45.09
N SER A 520 11.15 6.49 44.37
CA SER A 520 12.34 5.96 43.70
C SER A 520 13.52 5.71 44.64
N ASP A 521 13.50 6.32 45.82
CA ASP A 521 14.48 6.21 46.89
C ASP A 521 13.90 6.79 48.20
N GLU A 522 14.65 6.62 49.28
CA GLU A 522 14.28 7.08 50.62
C GLU A 522 14.14 8.60 50.71
N GLN A 523 14.82 9.37 49.85
CA GLN A 523 14.76 10.83 49.85
C GLN A 523 13.45 11.33 49.24
N ALA A 524 13.06 10.78 48.09
CA ALA A 524 11.77 11.05 47.46
C ALA A 524 10.61 10.65 48.37
N LEU A 525 10.74 9.53 49.11
CA LEU A 525 9.73 9.14 50.08
C LEU A 525 9.65 10.13 51.25
N ALA A 526 10.78 10.54 51.80
CA ALA A 526 10.82 11.54 52.87
C ALA A 526 10.12 12.85 52.45
N GLN A 527 10.38 13.31 51.23
CA GLN A 527 9.74 14.50 50.70
C GLN A 527 8.22 14.34 50.57
N GLN A 528 7.73 13.22 50.02
CA GLN A 528 6.29 12.94 49.93
C GLN A 528 5.61 12.90 51.31
N LEU A 529 6.25 12.31 52.33
CA LEU A 529 5.71 12.24 53.70
C LEU A 529 5.59 13.62 54.36
N VAL A 530 6.57 14.49 54.11
CA VAL A 530 6.56 15.88 54.58
C VAL A 530 5.46 16.67 53.89
N GLU A 531 5.34 16.56 52.56
CA GLU A 531 4.31 17.25 51.77
C GLU A 531 2.89 16.81 52.15
N LEU A 532 2.69 15.52 52.42
CA LEU A 532 1.42 14.96 52.89
C LEU A 532 1.11 15.26 54.37
N LYS A 533 2.02 15.95 55.08
CA LYS A 533 1.88 16.29 56.50
C LYS A 533 1.59 15.05 57.35
N THR A 534 2.26 13.95 57.00
CA THR A 534 1.96 12.65 57.57
C THR A 534 2.21 12.62 59.07
N ALA A 535 1.32 11.92 59.77
CA ALA A 535 1.42 11.74 61.20
C ALA A 535 2.56 10.78 61.64
N LEU A 536 3.77 11.32 61.82
CA LEU A 536 4.97 10.54 62.18
C LEU A 536 5.51 10.86 63.58
N TYR A 537 5.97 9.84 64.30
CA TYR A 537 6.48 9.96 65.67
C TYR A 537 7.89 9.41 65.76
N PHE A 538 8.71 10.03 66.60
CA PHE A 538 10.06 9.56 66.88
C PHE A 538 10.07 8.55 68.03
N ARG A 539 9.23 8.79 69.04
CA ARG A 539 8.98 7.92 70.22
C ARG A 539 7.52 8.04 70.66
N PRO A 540 7.01 7.18 71.56
CA PRO A 540 5.61 7.23 71.98
C PRO A 540 5.10 8.59 72.49
N ALA A 541 5.99 9.42 73.05
CA ALA A 541 5.68 10.76 73.55
C ALA A 541 6.25 11.91 72.67
N GLN A 542 6.78 11.61 71.48
CA GLN A 542 7.50 12.57 70.64
C GLN A 542 6.99 12.58 69.20
N ARG A 543 6.44 13.72 68.79
CA ARG A 543 5.82 13.95 67.47
C ARG A 543 6.79 14.69 66.55
N LEU A 544 6.99 14.19 65.33
CA LEU A 544 7.73 14.93 64.31
C LEU A 544 6.87 16.10 63.82
N VAL A 545 7.45 17.30 63.83
CA VAL A 545 6.84 18.53 63.34
C VAL A 545 7.62 18.99 62.12
N PHE A 546 6.96 19.00 60.96
CA PHE A 546 7.60 19.36 59.70
C PHE A 546 7.71 20.88 59.53
N LEU A 547 8.92 21.35 59.22
CA LEU A 547 9.25 22.78 59.11
C LEU A 547 9.63 23.16 57.67
N GLY A 548 9.11 24.30 57.20
CA GLY A 548 9.47 24.94 55.93
C GLY A 548 10.23 26.25 56.17
N ALA A 549 10.43 27.06 55.10
CA ALA A 549 11.16 28.32 55.18
C ALA A 549 10.50 29.36 56.13
N ASP A 550 9.17 29.35 56.22
CA ASP A 550 8.38 30.34 56.98
C ASP A 550 7.74 29.78 58.27
N GLY A 551 8.07 28.54 58.67
CA GLY A 551 7.54 27.90 59.88
C GLY A 551 6.88 26.54 59.65
N LEU A 552 5.83 26.21 60.42
CA LEU A 552 5.21 24.88 60.40
C LEU A 552 4.51 24.62 59.05
N ILE A 553 4.85 23.49 58.44
CA ILE A 553 4.19 23.01 57.22
C ILE A 553 2.75 22.57 57.52
N ASP A 554 2.54 21.94 58.67
CA ASP A 554 1.22 21.57 59.17
C ASP A 554 0.65 22.63 60.12
N LYS A 555 -0.26 23.45 59.60
CA LYS A 555 -0.94 24.52 60.34
C LYS A 555 -2.05 24.00 61.26
N SER A 556 -2.39 22.71 61.19
CA SER A 556 -3.38 22.09 62.10
C SER A 556 -2.82 21.80 63.49
N LEU A 557 -1.50 21.88 63.65
CA LEU A 557 -0.78 21.64 64.90
C LEU A 557 -0.63 22.93 65.69
N GLU A 558 -0.98 22.90 66.98
CA GLU A 558 -0.78 24.02 67.91
C GLU A 558 0.48 23.77 68.76
N LEU A 559 1.40 24.74 68.81
CA LEU A 559 2.58 24.67 69.66
C LEU A 559 2.28 25.31 71.01
N ILE A 560 2.58 24.61 72.10
CA ILE A 560 2.38 25.07 73.48
C ILE A 560 3.65 24.86 74.32
N THR A 561 3.83 25.65 75.37
CA THR A 561 4.88 25.46 76.38
C THR A 561 4.58 24.23 77.25
N THR A 562 5.54 23.79 78.06
CA THR A 562 5.31 22.76 79.08
C THR A 562 4.29 23.18 80.15
N ALA A 563 4.00 24.47 80.29
CA ALA A 563 2.94 25.03 81.14
C ALA A 563 1.57 25.11 80.44
N GLY A 564 1.49 24.78 79.15
CA GLY A 564 0.24 24.74 78.38
C GLY A 564 -0.14 26.03 77.64
N GLU A 565 0.75 27.04 77.61
CA GLU A 565 0.50 28.32 76.93
C GLU A 565 0.89 28.27 75.44
N PRO A 566 0.10 28.83 74.51
CA PRO A 566 0.40 28.81 73.07
C PRO A 566 1.65 29.63 72.72
N VAL A 567 2.48 29.07 71.84
CA VAL A 567 3.77 29.64 71.42
C VAL A 567 3.75 29.91 69.92
N ALA A 568 3.99 31.17 69.53
CA ALA A 568 4.15 31.56 68.13
C ALA A 568 5.50 31.08 67.58
N TRP A 569 5.52 30.66 66.32
CA TRP A 569 6.75 30.16 65.68
C TRP A 569 7.86 31.23 65.62
N SER A 570 9.10 30.81 65.97
CA SER A 570 10.34 31.58 65.76
C SER A 570 11.56 30.64 65.72
N ASP A 571 12.72 31.11 65.27
CA ASP A 571 13.95 30.30 65.27
C ASP A 571 14.40 29.88 66.69
N ASN A 572 14.04 30.67 67.70
CA ASN A 572 14.26 30.30 69.09
C ASN A 572 13.40 29.09 69.49
N VAL A 573 12.15 29.05 69.02
CA VAL A 573 11.22 27.92 69.26
C VAL A 573 11.73 26.64 68.61
N ARG A 574 12.34 26.72 67.42
CA ARG A 574 13.03 25.56 66.81
C ARG A 574 14.09 24.97 67.73
N THR A 575 14.90 25.84 68.35
CA THR A 575 15.97 25.45 69.28
C THR A 575 15.40 24.88 70.58
N GLN A 576 14.29 25.43 71.08
CA GLN A 576 13.58 24.93 72.26
C GLN A 576 12.94 23.56 72.02
N MET A 577 12.42 23.30 70.82
CA MET A 577 11.91 21.97 70.44
C MET A 577 13.01 20.91 70.47
N SER A 578 14.22 21.23 69.96
CA SER A 578 15.37 20.32 70.05
C SER A 578 15.81 20.00 71.48
N ARG A 579 15.43 20.82 72.46
CA ARG A 579 15.64 20.60 73.91
C ARG A 579 14.42 20.00 74.62
N TYR A 580 13.39 19.59 73.88
CA TYR A 580 12.12 19.04 74.39
C TYR A 580 11.29 19.99 75.27
N GLN A 581 11.50 21.30 75.16
CA GLN A 581 10.83 22.33 75.96
C GLN A 581 9.50 22.82 75.34
N VAL A 582 9.12 22.28 74.18
CA VAL A 582 7.90 22.64 73.43
C VAL A 582 7.07 21.38 73.20
N ILE A 583 5.75 21.51 73.39
CA ILE A 583 4.77 20.46 73.18
C ILE A 583 3.91 20.84 71.97
N VAL A 584 3.54 19.86 71.16
CA VAL A 584 2.58 20.00 70.07
C VAL A 584 1.26 19.36 70.46
N ARG A 585 0.17 20.10 70.29
CA ARG A 585 -1.20 19.62 70.44
C ARG A 585 -1.76 19.30 69.06
N GLU A 586 -2.16 18.04 68.88
CA GLU A 586 -2.82 17.59 67.66
C GLU A 586 -4.31 17.96 67.67
N PRO A 587 -4.99 17.98 66.49
CA PRO A 587 -6.44 18.22 66.42
C PRO A 587 -7.30 17.28 67.27
N SER A 588 -6.76 16.11 67.62
CA SER A 588 -7.39 15.13 68.52
C SER A 588 -7.38 15.55 70.00
N GLY A 589 -6.71 16.65 70.35
CA GLY A 589 -6.51 17.13 71.73
C GLY A 589 -5.33 16.48 72.46
N LYS A 590 -4.67 15.47 71.86
CA LYS A 590 -3.49 14.82 72.44
C LYS A 590 -2.26 15.71 72.32
N CYS A 591 -1.42 15.68 73.36
CA CYS A 591 -0.22 16.52 73.47
C CYS A 591 1.06 15.65 73.47
N PHE A 592 2.05 16.01 72.66
CA PHE A 592 3.31 15.29 72.51
C PHE A 592 4.49 16.26 72.51
N HIS A 593 5.70 15.85 72.90
CA HIS A 593 6.89 16.69 72.72
C HIS A 593 7.16 16.91 71.23
N ALA A 594 7.33 18.16 70.82
CA ALA A 594 7.58 18.52 69.43
C ALA A 594 9.05 18.27 69.07
N VAL A 595 9.29 17.49 68.01
CA VAL A 595 10.64 17.26 67.46
C VAL A 595 10.70 17.88 66.06
N PRO A 596 11.54 18.89 65.83
CA PRO A 596 11.61 19.56 64.54
C PRO A 596 12.20 18.60 63.49
N SER A 597 11.57 18.51 62.33
CA SER A 597 12.01 17.64 61.25
C SER A 597 11.85 18.31 59.89
N ASP A 598 12.80 18.07 58.99
CA ASP A 598 12.71 18.40 57.57
C ASP A 598 12.85 17.13 56.72
N ALA A 599 12.81 17.27 55.39
CA ALA A 599 12.91 16.14 54.46
C ALA A 599 14.26 15.41 54.57
N ASN A 600 15.37 16.12 54.82
CA ASN A 600 16.70 15.51 54.96
C ASN A 600 16.83 14.74 56.27
N HIS A 601 16.31 15.30 57.36
CA HIS A 601 16.23 14.68 58.68
C HIS A 601 15.36 13.42 58.68
N LEU A 602 14.30 13.40 57.87
CA LEU A 602 13.47 12.22 57.68
C LEU A 602 14.16 11.18 56.78
N TYR A 603 14.79 11.61 55.68
CA TYR A 603 15.57 10.75 54.77
C TYR A 603 16.60 9.91 55.52
N LEU A 604 17.44 10.54 56.36
CA LEU A 604 18.48 9.84 57.12
C LEU A 604 17.92 8.72 58.01
N ARG A 605 16.67 8.84 58.46
CA ARG A 605 16.00 7.84 59.31
C ARG A 605 15.25 6.77 58.54
N LEU A 606 14.94 7.02 57.27
CA LEU A 606 14.37 6.02 56.37
C LEU A 606 15.45 5.06 55.83
N LEU A 607 16.73 5.41 55.93
CA LEU A 607 17.85 4.56 55.51
C LEU A 607 17.86 3.20 56.25
N PRO A 608 18.20 2.10 55.55
CA PRO A 608 18.27 0.77 56.14
C PRO A 608 19.19 0.66 57.36
N GLU A 609 20.27 1.43 57.38
CA GLU A 609 21.32 1.41 58.41
C GLU A 609 20.96 2.23 59.66
N SER A 610 19.88 3.02 59.62
CA SER A 610 19.44 3.83 60.76
C SER A 610 19.01 2.97 61.95
N SER A 611 19.62 3.22 63.11
CA SER A 611 19.20 2.65 64.40
C SER A 611 17.91 3.30 64.93
N GLU A 612 17.60 4.52 64.48
CA GLU A 612 16.45 5.30 64.90
C GLU A 612 15.33 5.22 63.84
N ARG A 613 14.25 4.49 64.15
CA ARG A 613 13.13 4.24 63.23
C ARG A 613 11.94 5.15 63.53
N VAL A 614 11.26 5.57 62.48
CA VAL A 614 10.05 6.40 62.57
C VAL A 614 8.82 5.53 62.84
N LEU A 615 7.89 6.05 63.65
CA LEU A 615 6.65 5.41 64.05
C LEU A 615 5.43 6.09 63.40
N VAL A 616 4.38 5.31 63.14
CA VAL A 616 3.11 5.74 62.56
C VAL A 616 1.95 5.18 63.41
N PRO A 617 0.86 5.94 63.62
CA PRO A 617 -0.28 5.46 64.39
C PRO A 617 -1.13 4.49 63.55
N VAL A 618 -1.39 3.29 64.08
CA VAL A 618 -2.25 2.26 63.47
C VAL A 618 -3.22 1.79 64.55
N ALA A 619 -4.53 1.97 64.32
CA ALA A 619 -5.60 1.59 65.26
C ALA A 619 -5.43 2.11 66.71
N GLY A 620 -4.80 3.29 66.87
CA GLY A 620 -4.59 3.92 68.19
C GLY A 620 -3.25 3.60 68.86
N GLU A 621 -2.45 2.69 68.29
CA GLU A 621 -1.11 2.31 68.78
C GLU A 621 -0.01 2.71 67.79
N LEU A 622 1.18 3.01 68.32
CA LEU A 622 2.32 3.44 67.51
C LEU A 622 3.15 2.25 67.02
N HIS A 623 3.12 2.04 65.71
CA HIS A 623 3.84 0.96 65.03
C HIS A 623 5.01 1.53 64.22
N ARG A 624 6.01 0.70 63.92
CA ARG A 624 7.09 1.09 63.01
C ARG A 624 6.52 1.37 61.63
N LEU A 625 6.98 2.45 60.98
CA LEU A 625 6.59 2.76 59.61
C LEU A 625 6.97 1.58 58.69
N PRO A 626 6.00 0.89 58.06
CA PRO A 626 6.31 -0.27 57.24
C PRO A 626 6.93 0.21 55.92
N LEU A 627 8.23 -0.04 55.74
CA LEU A 627 8.92 0.21 54.49
C LEU A 627 9.09 -1.10 53.73
N ALA A 628 8.52 -1.19 52.54
CA ALA A 628 8.70 -2.33 51.66
C ALA A 628 9.42 -1.89 50.39
N ARG A 629 10.19 -2.82 49.81
CA ARG A 629 10.89 -2.61 48.54
C ARG A 629 10.08 -3.25 47.41
N GLY A 630 10.41 -2.90 46.17
CA GLY A 630 9.78 -3.51 44.99
C GLY A 630 10.18 -4.97 44.75
N TRP A 631 11.34 -5.44 45.23
CA TRP A 631 11.89 -6.81 45.06
C TRP A 631 11.87 -7.38 43.62
N GLY A 632 11.53 -6.59 42.58
CA GLY A 632 11.16 -7.13 41.28
C GLY A 632 12.29 -7.79 40.51
N ARG A 633 13.55 -7.39 40.72
CA ARG A 633 14.72 -8.05 40.08
C ARG A 633 15.45 -9.05 40.97
N GLN A 634 14.96 -9.30 42.18
CA GLN A 634 15.59 -10.29 43.05
C GLN A 634 15.29 -11.69 42.52
N LYS A 635 16.35 -12.46 42.25
CA LYS A 635 16.24 -13.87 41.89
C LYS A 635 15.85 -14.67 43.13
N LEU A 636 14.72 -15.36 43.07
CA LEU A 636 14.19 -16.20 44.13
C LEU A 636 14.10 -17.65 43.63
N ALA A 637 14.32 -18.61 44.53
CA ALA A 637 14.29 -20.03 44.21
C ALA A 637 12.86 -20.47 43.84
N LEU A 638 12.77 -21.22 42.75
CA LEU A 638 11.56 -21.92 42.34
C LEU A 638 11.48 -23.29 43.00
N ARG A 639 10.26 -23.80 43.16
CA ARG A 639 10.00 -25.15 43.63
C ARG A 639 10.69 -26.16 42.71
N GLY A 640 11.47 -27.08 43.27
CA GLY A 640 12.14 -28.14 42.50
C GLY A 640 11.12 -28.93 41.66
N ALA A 641 11.34 -29.00 40.35
CA ALA A 641 10.50 -29.80 39.45
C ALA A 641 10.93 -31.26 39.54
N GLU A 642 10.15 -32.09 40.24
CA GLU A 642 9.95 -33.48 39.77
C GLU A 642 9.03 -33.41 38.55
N ASP A 643 9.24 -34.34 37.60
CA ASP A 643 8.75 -34.35 36.22
C ASP A 643 7.23 -34.15 36.02
N ASP A 644 6.72 -32.94 36.16
CA ASP A 644 5.39 -32.56 35.68
C ASP A 644 5.50 -31.82 34.35
N GLN A 645 5.07 -32.49 33.28
CA GLN A 645 4.75 -31.91 31.98
C GLN A 645 3.56 -30.94 32.12
N SER A 646 3.80 -29.77 32.68
CA SER A 646 2.84 -28.66 32.63
C SER A 646 2.81 -28.07 31.21
N ALA A 647 1.60 -27.92 30.67
CA ALA A 647 1.33 -27.53 29.28
C ALA A 647 1.67 -26.05 28.94
N ASP A 648 2.18 -25.28 29.89
CA ASP A 648 2.44 -23.85 29.75
C ASP A 648 3.93 -23.54 29.47
N GLY A 649 4.46 -24.08 28.37
CA GLY A 649 5.50 -23.48 27.50
C GLY A 649 6.65 -22.62 28.08
N ILE A 650 7.09 -22.78 29.33
CA ILE A 650 8.32 -22.15 29.84
C ILE A 650 9.48 -23.08 29.50
N SER A 651 9.93 -23.06 28.24
CA SER A 651 11.18 -23.72 27.85
C SER A 651 12.38 -22.88 28.32
N LEU A 652 12.87 -23.19 29.53
CA LEU A 652 14.13 -22.67 30.05
C LEU A 652 15.16 -23.81 30.01
N GLU A 653 16.01 -23.80 28.99
CA GLU A 653 17.11 -24.76 28.87
C GLU A 653 18.25 -24.45 29.85
N ASN A 654 18.81 -25.54 30.40
CA ASN A 654 20.04 -25.72 31.17
C ASN A 654 20.02 -25.48 32.69
N SER A 655 20.64 -26.46 33.38
CA SER A 655 20.54 -26.83 34.80
C SER A 655 21.43 -26.01 35.75
N ALA A 656 20.82 -25.43 36.79
CA ALA A 656 21.29 -25.23 38.18
C ALA A 656 20.25 -24.36 38.89
N GLN A 657 19.70 -24.78 40.05
CA GLN A 657 18.69 -24.08 40.88
C GLN A 657 17.87 -23.01 40.14
N LYS A 658 16.74 -23.41 39.53
CA LYS A 658 15.88 -22.51 38.74
C LYS A 658 15.46 -21.32 39.62
N THR A 659 15.95 -20.13 39.31
CA THR A 659 15.55 -18.89 39.97
C THR A 659 14.79 -18.01 38.99
N MET A 660 13.70 -17.40 39.45
CA MET A 660 12.95 -16.39 38.70
C MET A 660 12.78 -15.14 39.53
N THR A 661 12.44 -14.05 38.85
CA THR A 661 12.18 -12.77 39.50
C THR A 661 10.66 -12.54 39.63
N PRO A 662 10.17 -11.91 40.72
CA PRO A 662 8.75 -11.57 40.86
C PRO A 662 8.21 -10.74 39.70
N GLU A 663 9.05 -9.88 39.11
CA GLU A 663 8.73 -9.09 37.93
C GLU A 663 8.48 -9.96 36.70
N SER A 664 9.37 -10.92 36.44
CA SER A 664 9.26 -11.80 35.27
C SER A 664 8.00 -12.67 35.29
N ILE A 665 7.64 -13.24 36.44
CA ILE A 665 6.43 -14.07 36.57
C ILE A 665 5.16 -13.22 36.51
N PHE A 666 5.16 -12.03 37.14
CA PHE A 666 4.04 -11.10 37.07
C PHE A 666 3.77 -10.72 35.62
N MET A 667 4.81 -10.28 34.89
CA MET A 667 4.68 -9.94 33.47
C MET A 667 4.20 -11.14 32.65
N HIS A 668 4.78 -12.31 32.88
CA HIS A 668 4.45 -13.51 32.12
C HIS A 668 2.98 -13.93 32.28
N VAL A 669 2.51 -14.11 33.52
CA VAL A 669 1.17 -14.62 33.81
C VAL A 669 0.11 -13.56 33.50
N VAL A 670 0.33 -12.30 33.89
CA VAL A 670 -0.63 -11.21 33.66
C VAL A 670 -0.79 -10.94 32.16
N GLN A 671 0.31 -10.85 31.40
CA GLN A 671 0.19 -10.64 29.96
C GLN A 671 -0.45 -11.84 29.27
N GLN A 672 -0.21 -13.07 29.72
CA GLN A 672 -0.89 -14.25 29.20
C GLN A 672 -2.40 -14.14 29.38
N ARG A 673 -2.86 -13.88 30.59
CA ARG A 673 -4.28 -13.70 30.90
C ARG A 673 -4.92 -12.57 30.08
N LEU A 674 -4.26 -11.41 29.96
CA LEU A 674 -4.83 -10.24 29.28
C LEU A 674 -4.80 -10.33 27.75
N LEU A 675 -3.75 -10.93 27.16
CA LEU A 675 -3.54 -10.93 25.70
C LEU A 675 -4.08 -12.19 25.01
N GLN A 676 -4.31 -13.30 25.73
CA GLN A 676 -4.80 -14.54 25.14
C GLN A 676 -6.17 -14.39 24.45
N PRO A 677 -7.19 -13.73 25.05
CA PRO A 677 -8.46 -13.49 24.35
C PRO A 677 -8.32 -12.62 23.08
N LEU A 678 -7.32 -11.75 23.06
CA LEU A 678 -7.00 -10.90 21.90
C LEU A 678 -6.32 -11.71 20.79
N ALA A 679 -5.48 -12.67 21.18
CA ALA A 679 -4.76 -13.53 20.26
C ALA A 679 -5.68 -14.57 19.58
N ASN A 680 -6.71 -15.03 20.27
CA ASN A 680 -7.69 -16.00 19.77
C ASN A 680 -8.97 -15.32 19.32
N ILE A 681 -8.83 -14.38 18.39
CA ILE A 681 -9.93 -13.50 17.95
C ILE A 681 -11.14 -14.28 17.41
N ALA A 682 -10.92 -15.47 16.84
CA ALA A 682 -11.99 -16.32 16.31
C ALA A 682 -12.91 -16.85 17.43
N ASP A 683 -12.33 -17.30 18.54
CA ASP A 683 -13.08 -17.75 19.72
C ASP A 683 -13.83 -16.59 20.36
N THR A 684 -13.16 -15.44 20.48
CA THR A 684 -13.73 -14.20 21.03
C THR A 684 -14.88 -13.69 20.17
N TYR A 685 -14.78 -13.79 18.83
CA TYR A 685 -15.84 -13.42 17.90
C TYR A 685 -17.07 -14.34 18.02
N LEU A 686 -16.86 -15.66 18.11
CA LEU A 686 -17.96 -16.60 18.37
C LEU A 686 -18.67 -16.28 19.69
N ALA A 687 -17.92 -16.04 20.76
CA ALA A 687 -18.49 -15.67 22.06
C ALA A 687 -19.27 -14.35 22.00
N ALA A 688 -18.78 -13.37 21.21
CA ALA A 688 -19.47 -12.09 21.01
C ALA A 688 -20.81 -12.25 20.27
N LEU A 689 -20.87 -13.11 19.24
CA LEU A 689 -22.11 -13.44 18.53
C LEU A 689 -23.13 -14.18 19.42
N GLN A 690 -22.65 -14.98 20.38
CA GLN A 690 -23.51 -15.68 21.34
C GLN A 690 -24.08 -14.74 22.42
N GLU A 691 -23.28 -13.81 22.93
CA GLU A 691 -23.69 -12.91 24.02
C GLU A 691 -24.42 -11.65 23.53
N PHE A 692 -24.13 -11.19 22.30
CA PHE A 692 -24.65 -9.94 21.75
C PHE A 692 -25.19 -10.08 20.31
N PRO A 693 -26.11 -11.03 20.02
CA PRO A 693 -26.66 -11.20 18.68
C PRO A 693 -27.37 -9.93 18.16
N ASP A 694 -28.04 -9.18 19.05
CA ASP A 694 -28.80 -7.97 18.71
C ASP A 694 -27.91 -6.76 18.38
N ALA A 695 -26.59 -6.86 18.57
CA ALA A 695 -25.66 -5.78 18.24
C ALA A 695 -25.38 -5.67 16.72
N PHE A 696 -25.72 -6.72 15.96
CA PHE A 696 -25.43 -6.84 14.54
C PHE A 696 -26.64 -6.41 13.69
N PRO A 697 -26.41 -5.95 12.45
CA PRO A 697 -27.46 -5.35 11.63
C PRO A 697 -28.49 -6.35 11.07
N ASP A 698 -28.21 -7.66 11.12
CA ASP A 698 -29.04 -8.70 10.51
C ASP A 698 -29.11 -9.94 11.42
N ALA A 699 -30.26 -10.16 12.07
CA ALA A 699 -30.45 -11.22 13.05
C ALA A 699 -30.50 -12.63 12.44
N GLU A 700 -30.99 -12.78 11.21
CA GLU A 700 -31.04 -14.06 10.51
C GLU A 700 -29.63 -14.49 10.10
N LEU A 701 -28.86 -13.54 9.54
CA LEU A 701 -27.47 -13.78 9.19
C LEU A 701 -26.62 -14.09 10.43
N VAL A 702 -26.78 -13.35 11.54
CA VAL A 702 -26.10 -13.67 12.82
C VAL A 702 -26.38 -15.10 13.26
N SER A 703 -27.64 -15.53 13.19
CA SER A 703 -28.03 -16.88 13.57
C SER A 703 -27.35 -17.94 12.71
N SER A 704 -27.28 -17.72 11.39
CA SER A 704 -26.60 -18.64 10.47
C SER A 704 -25.08 -18.68 10.67
N VAL A 705 -24.45 -17.51 10.85
CA VAL A 705 -23.01 -17.39 11.12
C VAL A 705 -22.67 -18.07 12.44
N ARG A 706 -23.44 -17.83 13.50
CA ARG A 706 -23.24 -18.47 14.82
C ARG A 706 -23.30 -20.00 14.71
N LEU A 707 -24.35 -20.55 14.09
CA LEU A 707 -24.51 -22.00 13.92
C LEU A 707 -23.36 -22.63 13.10
N GLN A 708 -22.80 -21.89 12.14
CA GLN A 708 -21.63 -22.32 11.38
C GLN A 708 -20.37 -22.29 12.26
N LEU A 709 -20.13 -21.20 12.98
CA LEU A 709 -18.95 -21.02 13.84
C LEU A 709 -18.94 -21.98 15.03
N GLU A 710 -20.10 -22.36 15.58
CA GLU A 710 -20.23 -23.41 16.60
C GLU A 710 -19.71 -24.77 16.13
N LYS A 711 -19.66 -24.99 14.80
CA LYS A 711 -19.06 -26.17 14.16
C LYS A 711 -17.57 -25.99 13.82
N PHE A 712 -16.93 -24.90 14.26
CA PHE A 712 -15.51 -24.59 14.00
C PHE A 712 -15.17 -24.45 12.51
N ARG A 713 -16.10 -23.84 11.76
CA ARG A 713 -16.03 -23.65 10.31
C ARG A 713 -16.00 -22.16 9.98
N LEU A 714 -14.93 -21.69 9.33
CA LEU A 714 -14.74 -20.30 8.89
C LEU A 714 -14.99 -20.17 7.39
N ALA A 715 -15.93 -19.31 7.01
CA ALA A 715 -16.09 -18.88 5.62
C ALA A 715 -15.07 -17.78 5.30
N ASP A 716 -14.83 -17.53 4.01
CA ASP A 716 -13.89 -16.48 3.57
C ASP A 716 -14.26 -15.09 4.12
N ALA A 717 -15.56 -14.77 4.23
CA ALA A 717 -16.03 -13.53 4.85
C ALA A 717 -15.70 -13.43 6.34
N ASP A 718 -15.76 -14.56 7.08
CA ASP A 718 -15.40 -14.57 8.52
C ASP A 718 -13.90 -14.32 8.69
N ILE A 719 -13.09 -14.92 7.80
CA ILE A 719 -11.64 -14.73 7.78
C ILE A 719 -11.32 -13.25 7.61
N ASP A 720 -11.95 -12.57 6.64
CA ASP A 720 -11.75 -11.14 6.40
C ASP A 720 -12.12 -10.31 7.65
N THR A 721 -13.27 -10.58 8.27
CA THR A 721 -13.69 -9.89 9.51
C THR A 721 -12.69 -10.13 10.65
N MET A 722 -12.24 -11.36 10.85
CA MET A 722 -11.27 -11.70 11.89
C MET A 722 -9.90 -11.04 11.67
N LEU A 723 -9.45 -10.97 10.41
CA LEU A 723 -8.21 -10.28 10.06
C LEU A 723 -8.32 -8.77 10.31
N CYS A 724 -9.47 -8.16 10.00
CA CYS A 724 -9.71 -6.75 10.31
C CYS A 724 -9.63 -6.49 11.82
N LEU A 725 -10.32 -7.31 12.62
CA LEU A 725 -10.31 -7.21 14.08
C LEU A 725 -8.91 -7.43 14.66
N ALA A 726 -8.19 -8.46 14.20
CA ALA A 726 -6.83 -8.74 14.64
C ALA A 726 -5.87 -7.59 14.29
N HIS A 727 -6.07 -6.93 13.15
CA HIS A 727 -5.32 -5.74 12.77
C HIS A 727 -5.57 -4.58 13.73
N LEU A 728 -6.84 -4.26 14.02
CA LEU A 728 -7.22 -3.20 14.94
C LEU A 728 -6.65 -3.43 16.35
N VAL A 729 -6.82 -4.64 16.88
CA VAL A 729 -6.36 -5.04 18.22
C VAL A 729 -4.82 -4.96 18.34
N GLY A 730 -4.11 -5.41 17.31
CA GLY A 730 -2.65 -5.49 17.27
C GLY A 730 -1.93 -4.23 16.76
N ARG A 731 -2.65 -3.16 16.42
CA ARG A 731 -2.05 -1.92 15.91
C ARG A 731 -1.07 -1.31 16.94
N ASP A 732 0.07 -0.81 16.46
CA ASP A 732 1.21 -0.33 17.25
C ASP A 732 1.83 -1.37 18.22
N PHE A 733 1.40 -2.63 18.18
CA PHE A 733 1.91 -3.63 19.11
C PHE A 733 3.27 -4.18 18.67
N ARG A 734 4.33 -3.70 19.32
CA ARG A 734 5.72 -4.10 19.09
C ARG A 734 6.27 -4.84 20.31
N SER A 735 6.07 -6.15 20.36
CA SER A 735 6.66 -6.96 21.43
C SER A 735 8.09 -7.38 21.08
N GLY A 736 9.08 -6.92 21.86
CA GLY A 736 10.48 -7.38 21.74
C GLY A 736 10.67 -8.86 22.08
N ASN A 737 9.72 -9.47 22.80
CA ASN A 737 9.65 -10.91 23.02
C ASN A 737 8.69 -11.55 22.00
N ARG A 738 9.14 -12.58 21.28
CA ARG A 738 8.39 -13.33 20.23
C ARG A 738 7.21 -14.16 20.75
N ARG A 739 6.64 -13.82 21.91
CA ARG A 739 5.61 -14.63 22.60
C ARG A 739 4.22 -14.48 21.98
N TRP A 740 3.90 -13.32 21.43
CA TRP A 740 2.60 -13.01 20.81
C TRP A 740 2.75 -12.60 19.35
N PRO A 741 3.33 -13.47 18.48
CA PRO A 741 3.57 -13.13 17.08
C PRO A 741 2.27 -12.76 16.35
N GLN A 742 1.15 -13.40 16.70
CA GLN A 742 -0.16 -13.13 16.11
C GLN A 742 -0.70 -11.71 16.38
N LEU A 743 -0.30 -11.07 17.49
CA LEU A 743 -0.69 -9.70 17.81
C LEU A 743 0.26 -8.66 17.21
N GLN A 744 1.46 -9.07 16.78
CA GLN A 744 2.45 -8.14 16.25
C GLN A 744 1.94 -7.43 15.00
N GLU A 745 2.24 -6.14 14.92
CA GLU A 745 1.99 -5.33 13.74
C GLU A 745 2.79 -5.87 12.53
N PRO A 746 2.15 -6.08 11.36
CA PRO A 746 2.84 -6.59 10.18
C PRO A 746 3.80 -5.54 9.60
N VAL A 747 4.70 -5.99 8.71
CA VAL A 747 5.54 -5.08 7.92
C VAL A 747 4.65 -4.35 6.91
N PHE A 748 4.75 -3.02 6.90
CA PHE A 748 4.00 -2.17 5.98
C PHE A 748 4.72 -1.98 4.65
N PHE A 749 3.93 -1.79 3.59
CA PHE A 749 4.40 -1.27 2.31
C PHE A 749 4.49 0.24 2.35
N GLN A 750 5.47 0.83 1.67
CA GLN A 750 5.65 2.28 1.57
C GLN A 750 4.50 2.94 0.79
N ALA A 751 4.03 2.29 -0.27
CA ALA A 751 2.82 2.68 -1.01
C ALA A 751 1.99 1.46 -1.40
N VAL A 752 0.68 1.63 -1.43
CA VAL A 752 -0.30 0.61 -1.84
C VAL A 752 -1.16 1.20 -2.92
N PHE A 753 -1.40 0.46 -4.01
CA PHE A 753 -2.50 0.76 -4.91
C PHE A 753 -3.43 -0.44 -5.06
N VAL A 754 -4.71 -0.15 -5.22
CA VAL A 754 -5.78 -1.14 -5.39
C VAL A 754 -6.47 -0.82 -6.71
N ASP A 755 -6.43 -1.74 -7.67
CA ASP A 755 -7.13 -1.56 -8.94
C ASP A 755 -8.51 -2.22 -8.92
N GLU A 756 -9.44 -1.70 -9.72
CA GLU A 756 -10.83 -2.16 -9.81
C GLU A 756 -11.52 -2.33 -8.44
N VAL A 757 -11.38 -1.33 -7.56
CA VAL A 757 -11.85 -1.39 -6.16
C VAL A 757 -13.30 -1.86 -6.00
N GLN A 758 -14.16 -1.56 -6.97
CA GLN A 758 -15.57 -1.94 -6.95
C GLN A 758 -15.79 -3.46 -6.90
N ASP A 759 -14.79 -4.26 -7.27
CA ASP A 759 -14.87 -5.72 -7.24
C ASP A 759 -14.50 -6.35 -5.89
N PHE A 760 -14.02 -5.56 -4.94
CA PHE A 760 -13.74 -6.01 -3.58
C PHE A 760 -14.88 -5.67 -2.62
N THR A 761 -14.89 -6.34 -1.47
CA THR A 761 -15.75 -5.97 -0.34
C THR A 761 -15.12 -4.81 0.44
N GLU A 762 -15.90 -4.11 1.25
CA GLU A 762 -15.39 -2.98 2.05
C GLU A 762 -14.30 -3.43 3.04
N GLN A 763 -14.46 -4.60 3.67
CA GLN A 763 -13.45 -5.16 4.57
C GLN A 763 -12.16 -5.57 3.85
N GLN A 764 -12.25 -6.06 2.61
CA GLN A 764 -11.08 -6.38 1.79
C GLN A 764 -10.30 -5.11 1.43
N VAL A 765 -11.01 -4.04 1.03
CA VAL A 765 -10.41 -2.73 0.78
C VAL A 765 -9.72 -2.23 2.04
N PHE A 766 -10.40 -2.25 3.19
CA PHE A 766 -9.82 -1.88 4.48
C PHE A 766 -8.51 -2.64 4.77
N LEU A 767 -8.50 -3.97 4.59
CA LEU A 767 -7.29 -4.78 4.83
C LEU A 767 -6.13 -4.42 3.91
N MET A 768 -6.39 -4.19 2.62
CA MET A 768 -5.37 -3.81 1.64
C MET A 768 -4.76 -2.43 1.96
N VAL A 769 -5.61 -1.42 2.21
CA VAL A 769 -5.13 -0.05 2.42
C VAL A 769 -4.41 0.12 3.76
N GLU A 770 -4.79 -0.67 4.76
CA GLU A 770 -4.11 -0.71 6.06
C GLU A 770 -2.75 -1.40 6.02
N GLN A 771 -2.33 -1.96 4.88
CA GLN A 771 -0.94 -2.41 4.68
C GLN A 771 0.01 -1.26 4.34
N ALA A 772 -0.49 -0.05 4.08
CA ALA A 772 0.35 1.11 3.79
C ALA A 772 0.99 1.66 5.07
N ASN A 773 2.22 2.16 4.93
CA ASN A 773 2.99 2.71 6.04
C ASN A 773 2.23 3.88 6.68
N PRO A 774 1.94 3.83 8.00
CA PRO A 774 1.20 4.88 8.69
C PRO A 774 1.82 6.29 8.60
N ALA A 775 3.13 6.39 8.35
CA ALA A 775 3.84 7.67 8.24
C ALA A 775 3.42 8.49 7.00
N TYR A 776 3.20 7.82 5.86
CA TYR A 776 2.84 8.46 4.58
C TYR A 776 1.40 8.18 4.20
N ARG A 777 0.93 6.95 4.46
CA ARG A 777 -0.35 6.41 4.00
C ARG A 777 -0.55 6.61 2.49
N ALA A 778 0.51 6.40 1.71
CA ALA A 778 0.49 6.56 0.27
C ALA A 778 -0.39 5.48 -0.37
N VAL A 779 -1.69 5.78 -0.50
CA VAL A 779 -2.71 4.84 -0.97
C VAL A 779 -3.40 5.40 -2.20
N THR A 780 -3.45 4.61 -3.27
CA THR A 780 -4.16 4.95 -4.50
C THR A 780 -5.18 3.88 -4.82
N VAL A 781 -6.45 4.19 -4.60
CA VAL A 781 -7.54 3.28 -4.92
C VAL A 781 -8.13 3.71 -6.26
N ALA A 782 -8.16 2.82 -7.24
CA ALA A 782 -8.67 3.08 -8.58
C ALA A 782 -9.89 2.21 -8.87
N GLY A 783 -10.90 2.76 -9.55
CA GLY A 783 -12.03 1.96 -10.01
C GLY A 783 -13.18 2.74 -10.64
N ASP A 784 -14.18 2.00 -11.11
CA ASP A 784 -15.44 2.55 -11.59
C ASP A 784 -16.61 1.92 -10.84
N LEU A 785 -17.20 2.66 -9.89
CA LEU A 785 -18.34 2.19 -9.11
C LEU A 785 -19.54 1.79 -9.99
N ALA A 786 -19.66 2.38 -11.18
CA ALA A 786 -20.69 2.06 -12.17
C ALA A 786 -20.47 0.70 -12.87
N GLN A 787 -19.31 0.07 -12.67
CA GLN A 787 -19.00 -1.27 -13.18
C GLN A 787 -19.03 -2.34 -12.10
N LYS A 788 -19.61 -2.08 -10.92
CA LYS A 788 -19.70 -3.08 -9.85
C LYS A 788 -20.60 -4.24 -10.28
N LEU A 789 -20.02 -5.44 -10.38
CA LEU A 789 -20.72 -6.69 -10.74
C LEU A 789 -20.78 -7.71 -9.60
N HIS A 790 -19.90 -7.59 -8.60
CA HIS A 790 -19.75 -8.57 -7.53
C HIS A 790 -19.92 -7.91 -6.16
N HIS A 791 -20.22 -8.74 -5.16
CA HIS A 791 -20.31 -8.34 -3.76
C HIS A 791 -21.31 -7.20 -3.49
N GLY A 792 -22.55 -7.39 -3.91
CA GLY A 792 -23.66 -6.44 -3.73
C GLY A 792 -23.74 -5.36 -4.80
N ASN A 793 -24.70 -4.43 -4.62
CA ASN A 793 -25.01 -3.39 -5.61
C ASN A 793 -24.20 -2.10 -5.44
N SER A 794 -23.57 -1.90 -4.28
CA SER A 794 -22.81 -0.69 -3.94
C SER A 794 -21.67 -1.03 -3.00
N ILE A 795 -20.67 -0.15 -2.96
CA ILE A 795 -19.57 -0.14 -1.99
C ILE A 795 -19.50 1.26 -1.39
N ASP A 796 -19.50 1.36 -0.06
CA ASP A 796 -19.20 2.62 0.61
C ASP A 796 -17.68 2.73 0.83
N LEU A 797 -17.02 3.40 -0.12
CA LEU A 797 -15.58 3.61 -0.03
C LEU A 797 -15.20 4.50 1.16
N THR A 798 -16.04 5.42 1.59
CA THR A 798 -15.69 6.32 2.70
C THR A 798 -15.60 5.55 4.02
N ALA A 799 -16.49 4.58 4.21
CA ALA A 799 -16.47 3.69 5.37
C ALA A 799 -15.18 2.84 5.46
N CYS A 800 -14.50 2.59 4.33
CA CYS A 800 -13.24 1.83 4.29
C CYS A 800 -12.05 2.63 4.86
N PHE A 801 -12.19 3.94 5.08
CA PHE A 801 -11.15 4.85 5.59
C PHE A 801 -11.59 5.56 6.88
N PRO A 802 -11.79 4.81 7.97
CA PRO A 802 -12.33 5.35 9.22
C PRO A 802 -11.49 6.53 9.74
N GLY A 803 -12.18 7.63 10.07
CA GLY A 803 -11.57 8.85 10.60
C GLY A 803 -10.71 9.64 9.60
N GLN A 804 -10.83 9.37 8.29
CA GLN A 804 -10.02 10.01 7.25
C GLN A 804 -10.89 10.51 6.09
N SER A 805 -10.47 11.63 5.49
CA SER A 805 -11.03 12.06 4.22
C SER A 805 -10.29 11.37 3.08
N ILE A 806 -11.05 10.84 2.12
CA ILE A 806 -10.53 10.31 0.87
C ILE A 806 -10.93 11.25 -0.28
N PRO A 807 -10.00 12.07 -0.80
CA PRO A 807 -10.24 12.89 -1.98
C PRO A 807 -10.59 12.02 -3.19
N ASN A 808 -11.65 12.39 -3.90
CA ASN A 808 -12.06 11.74 -5.14
C ASN A 808 -11.58 12.57 -6.34
N ILE A 809 -10.81 11.95 -7.23
CA ILE A 809 -10.37 12.53 -8.50
C ILE A 809 -11.09 11.78 -9.62
N GLN A 810 -11.83 12.51 -10.45
CA GLN A 810 -12.62 11.94 -11.54
C GLN A 810 -11.88 12.00 -12.88
N LEU A 811 -11.63 10.85 -13.50
CA LEU A 811 -11.14 10.72 -14.86
C LEU A 811 -12.33 10.58 -15.82
N THR A 812 -12.60 11.64 -16.57
CA THR A 812 -13.82 11.77 -17.40
C THR A 812 -13.59 11.49 -18.88
N GLU A 813 -12.35 11.54 -19.35
CA GLU A 813 -12.01 11.29 -20.75
C GLU A 813 -11.86 9.80 -21.05
N ASN A 814 -12.45 9.32 -22.15
CA ASN A 814 -12.29 7.94 -22.61
C ASN A 814 -11.16 7.88 -23.65
N LEU A 815 -9.95 7.55 -23.20
CA LEU A 815 -8.76 7.46 -24.04
C LEU A 815 -8.74 6.20 -24.89
N ARG A 816 -9.40 5.13 -24.44
CA ARG A 816 -9.42 3.84 -25.13
C ARG A 816 -10.15 3.88 -26.48
N GLN A 817 -11.20 4.69 -26.58
CA GLN A 817 -12.02 4.84 -27.79
C GLN A 817 -11.81 6.23 -28.44
N SER A 818 -10.63 6.83 -28.26
CA SER A 818 -10.30 8.15 -28.82
C SER A 818 -10.52 8.22 -30.34
N ASP A 819 -10.19 7.14 -31.05
CA ASP A 819 -10.34 7.04 -32.51
C ASP A 819 -11.76 6.63 -32.94
N ARG A 820 -12.65 6.31 -31.99
CA ARG A 820 -14.04 5.88 -32.21
C ARG A 820 -14.99 6.69 -31.31
N PRO A 821 -15.04 8.03 -31.48
CA PRO A 821 -15.78 8.92 -30.58
C PRO A 821 -17.29 8.64 -30.55
N GLY A 822 -17.89 8.06 -31.60
CA GLY A 822 -19.31 7.67 -31.61
C GLY A 822 -19.66 6.59 -30.57
N ILE A 823 -18.83 5.56 -30.43
CA ILE A 823 -19.04 4.50 -29.43
C ILE A 823 -18.76 5.03 -28.01
N ALA A 824 -17.73 5.88 -27.86
CA ALA A 824 -17.44 6.54 -26.60
C ALA A 824 -18.60 7.45 -26.15
N LEU A 825 -19.14 8.26 -27.06
CA LEU A 825 -20.28 9.14 -26.81
C LEU A 825 -21.53 8.33 -26.43
N PHE A 826 -21.77 7.21 -27.11
CA PHE A 826 -22.87 6.31 -26.76
C PHE A 826 -22.73 5.77 -25.32
N SER A 827 -21.53 5.34 -24.95
CA SER A 827 -21.23 4.85 -23.59
C SER A 827 -21.44 5.94 -22.53
N ALA A 828 -21.09 7.19 -22.84
CA ALA A 828 -21.33 8.34 -21.96
C ALA A 828 -22.83 8.64 -21.82
N CYS A 829 -23.59 8.62 -22.91
CA CYS A 829 -25.05 8.79 -22.89
C CYS A 829 -25.74 7.69 -22.08
N PHE A 830 -25.30 6.44 -22.24
CA PHE A 830 -25.79 5.31 -21.45
C PHE A 830 -25.60 5.57 -19.96
N ARG A 831 -24.39 5.96 -19.54
CA ARG A 831 -24.07 6.25 -18.14
C ARG A 831 -24.89 7.42 -17.59
N ALA A 832 -25.07 8.49 -18.36
CA ALA A 832 -25.84 9.66 -17.96
C ALA A 832 -27.31 9.31 -17.68
N VAL A 833 -27.93 8.50 -18.54
CA VAL A 833 -29.36 8.17 -18.43
C VAL A 833 -29.63 7.01 -17.46
N MET A 834 -28.83 5.94 -17.53
CA MET A 834 -29.11 4.69 -16.82
C MET A 834 -28.52 4.67 -15.40
N GLN A 835 -27.42 5.39 -15.17
CA GLN A 835 -26.67 5.34 -13.90
C GLN A 835 -26.61 6.69 -13.18
N GLY A 836 -27.27 7.73 -13.73
CA GLY A 836 -27.25 9.08 -13.16
C GLY A 836 -25.88 9.75 -13.23
N GLY A 837 -25.04 9.36 -14.20
CA GLY A 837 -23.73 9.98 -14.41
C GLY A 837 -23.81 11.38 -15.02
N SER A 838 -22.65 12.04 -15.12
CA SER A 838 -22.51 13.33 -15.79
C SER A 838 -22.90 13.24 -17.26
N GLN A 839 -23.42 14.34 -17.81
CA GLN A 839 -23.66 14.46 -19.24
C GLN A 839 -22.36 14.27 -20.04
N PRO A 840 -22.44 13.78 -21.30
CA PRO A 840 -21.27 13.67 -22.16
C PRO A 840 -20.53 15.01 -22.29
N SER A 841 -19.20 14.97 -22.31
CA SER A 841 -18.39 16.19 -22.42
C SER A 841 -18.57 16.87 -23.77
N GLU A 842 -18.40 18.20 -23.80
CA GLU A 842 -18.47 18.97 -25.03
C GLU A 842 -17.35 18.60 -26.00
N LYS A 843 -16.14 18.34 -25.49
CA LYS A 843 -14.99 17.85 -26.29
C LYS A 843 -15.33 16.56 -27.04
N LEU A 844 -15.93 15.58 -26.37
CA LEU A 844 -16.34 14.32 -26.99
C LEU A 844 -17.47 14.54 -28.01
N THR A 845 -18.46 15.35 -27.66
CA THR A 845 -19.60 15.67 -28.53
C THR A 845 -19.14 16.37 -29.82
N SER A 846 -18.25 17.35 -29.70
CA SER A 846 -17.66 18.06 -30.84
C SER A 846 -16.79 17.15 -31.69
N ALA A 847 -15.97 16.28 -31.08
CA ALA A 847 -15.19 15.28 -31.81
C ALA A 847 -16.07 14.30 -32.60
N SER A 848 -17.19 13.86 -32.04
CA SER A 848 -18.16 13.02 -32.76
C SER A 848 -18.80 13.75 -33.94
N ARG A 849 -19.19 15.02 -33.76
CA ARG A 849 -19.77 15.84 -34.85
C ARG A 849 -18.79 16.09 -35.98
N LEU A 850 -17.51 16.33 -35.67
CA LEU A 850 -16.46 16.58 -36.66
C LEU A 850 -16.19 15.39 -37.58
N GLN A 851 -16.44 14.15 -37.14
CA GLN A 851 -16.29 12.96 -38.01
C GLN A 851 -17.40 12.84 -39.05
N GLY A 852 -18.56 13.47 -38.85
CA GLY A 852 -19.68 13.46 -39.81
C GLY A 852 -20.05 12.04 -40.28
N ASP A 853 -20.09 11.84 -41.60
CA ASP A 853 -20.47 10.55 -42.23
C ASP A 853 -19.48 9.40 -41.94
N ALA A 854 -18.24 9.71 -41.55
CA ALA A 854 -17.25 8.70 -41.16
C ALA A 854 -17.42 8.20 -39.72
N LEU A 855 -18.38 8.77 -38.96
CA LEU A 855 -18.63 8.42 -37.57
C LEU A 855 -19.12 6.97 -37.44
N VAL A 856 -18.35 6.15 -36.73
CA VAL A 856 -18.76 4.79 -36.38
C VAL A 856 -19.76 4.84 -35.22
N MET A 857 -21.01 4.51 -35.52
CA MET A 857 -22.10 4.45 -34.53
C MET A 857 -22.36 3.02 -34.04
N PRO A 858 -22.88 2.85 -32.81
CA PRO A 858 -23.39 1.56 -32.35
C PRO A 858 -24.55 1.10 -33.25
N ARG A 859 -24.54 -0.17 -33.64
CA ARG A 859 -25.58 -0.77 -34.49
C ARG A 859 -26.68 -1.34 -33.62
N PHE A 860 -27.87 -0.75 -33.68
CA PHE A 860 -29.06 -1.29 -33.02
C PHE A 860 -29.90 -2.11 -34.00
N LYS A 861 -30.21 -3.35 -33.62
CA LYS A 861 -31.07 -4.24 -34.42
C LYS A 861 -32.11 -4.90 -33.51
N THR A 862 -33.37 -4.85 -33.95
CA THR A 862 -34.46 -5.61 -33.35
C THR A 862 -34.62 -6.92 -34.11
N CYS A 863 -34.53 -8.05 -33.42
CA CYS A 863 -34.66 -9.39 -33.97
C CYS A 863 -35.77 -10.12 -33.22
N THR A 864 -36.91 -10.38 -33.86
CA THR A 864 -38.09 -10.96 -33.20
C THR A 864 -38.08 -12.48 -33.11
N THR A 865 -37.22 -13.15 -33.88
CA THR A 865 -37.04 -14.60 -33.82
C THR A 865 -35.59 -14.99 -33.53
N ASP A 866 -35.40 -16.21 -33.03
CA ASP A 866 -34.07 -16.76 -32.76
C ASP A 866 -33.22 -16.86 -34.03
N GLU A 867 -33.83 -17.17 -35.18
CA GLU A 867 -33.16 -17.25 -36.47
C GLU A 867 -32.64 -15.88 -36.93
N GLU A 868 -33.39 -14.80 -36.67
CA GLU A 868 -32.94 -13.44 -36.96
C GLU A 868 -31.74 -13.06 -36.09
N VAL A 869 -31.74 -13.44 -34.81
CA VAL A 869 -30.60 -13.21 -33.91
C VAL A 869 -29.37 -13.96 -34.41
N ASP A 870 -29.53 -15.24 -34.74
CA ASP A 870 -28.46 -16.10 -35.25
C ASP A 870 -27.85 -15.56 -36.54
N ALA A 871 -28.69 -15.15 -37.49
CA ALA A 871 -28.25 -14.57 -38.75
C ALA A 871 -27.42 -13.28 -38.52
N ARG A 872 -27.81 -12.43 -37.56
CA ARG A 872 -27.05 -11.21 -37.22
C ARG A 872 -25.74 -11.51 -36.52
N ILE A 873 -25.69 -12.50 -35.64
CA ILE A 873 -24.44 -12.92 -34.99
C ILE A 873 -23.46 -13.42 -36.07
N LEU A 874 -23.91 -14.29 -36.97
CA LEU A 874 -23.08 -14.81 -38.07
C LEU A 874 -22.63 -13.70 -39.04
N GLU A 875 -23.50 -12.74 -39.36
CA GLU A 875 -23.16 -11.57 -40.18
C GLU A 875 -22.03 -10.73 -39.54
N GLU A 876 -22.11 -10.47 -38.23
CA GLU A 876 -21.06 -9.69 -37.55
C GLU A 876 -19.74 -10.47 -37.43
N LEU A 877 -19.81 -11.78 -37.14
CA LEU A 877 -18.63 -12.64 -37.02
C LEU A 877 -17.92 -12.84 -38.36
N SER A 878 -18.65 -13.03 -39.45
CA SER A 878 -18.07 -13.15 -40.80
C SER A 878 -17.38 -11.87 -41.28
N GLN A 879 -17.85 -10.70 -40.83
CA GLN A 879 -17.19 -9.41 -41.09
C GLN A 879 -15.97 -9.14 -40.20
N THR A 880 -15.72 -9.98 -39.19
CA THR A 880 -14.63 -9.78 -38.23
C THR A 880 -13.34 -10.39 -38.78
N GLN A 881 -12.30 -9.56 -38.92
CA GLN A 881 -11.01 -10.00 -39.47
C GLN A 881 -10.27 -10.92 -38.50
N ARG A 882 -9.35 -11.75 -39.00
CA ARG A 882 -8.67 -12.79 -38.19
C ARG A 882 -7.84 -12.23 -37.02
N TYR A 883 -7.31 -11.01 -37.18
CA TYR A 883 -6.52 -10.31 -36.16
C TYR A 883 -7.40 -9.52 -35.15
N GLN A 884 -8.69 -9.34 -35.44
CA GLN A 884 -9.61 -8.62 -34.56
C GLN A 884 -10.15 -9.57 -33.49
N THR A 885 -10.19 -9.11 -32.26
CA THR A 885 -10.82 -9.85 -31.15
C THR A 885 -12.34 -9.64 -31.16
N ALA A 886 -13.12 -10.68 -30.86
CA ALA A 886 -14.57 -10.56 -30.83
C ALA A 886 -15.25 -11.37 -29.72
N ALA A 887 -16.27 -10.75 -29.11
CA ALA A 887 -17.10 -11.38 -28.09
C ALA A 887 -18.61 -11.19 -28.36
N ILE A 888 -19.35 -12.26 -28.14
CA ILE A 888 -20.81 -12.31 -28.13
C ILE A 888 -21.23 -12.45 -26.68
N LEU A 889 -21.84 -11.39 -26.15
CA LEU A 889 -22.11 -11.23 -24.73
C LEU A 889 -23.60 -11.37 -24.42
N PHE A 890 -23.89 -12.17 -23.39
CA PHE A 890 -25.24 -12.51 -22.94
C PHE A 890 -25.48 -12.12 -21.47
N SER A 891 -26.74 -12.09 -21.05
CA SER A 891 -27.10 -11.78 -19.66
C SER A 891 -26.67 -12.87 -18.68
N THR A 892 -26.69 -14.14 -19.14
CA THR A 892 -26.32 -15.31 -18.34
C THR A 892 -25.53 -16.33 -19.16
N ALA A 893 -24.70 -17.13 -18.47
CA ALA A 893 -23.95 -18.22 -19.10
C ALA A 893 -24.87 -19.29 -19.73
N ALA A 894 -26.07 -19.48 -19.18
CA ALA A 894 -27.06 -20.41 -19.72
C ALA A 894 -27.57 -19.97 -21.11
N GLU A 895 -27.79 -18.67 -21.30
CA GLU A 895 -28.14 -18.11 -22.62
C GLU A 895 -26.98 -18.23 -23.60
N ALA A 896 -25.77 -17.89 -23.18
CA ALA A 896 -24.57 -18.05 -24.01
C ALA A 896 -24.41 -19.49 -24.50
N SER A 897 -24.59 -20.47 -23.61
CA SER A 897 -24.53 -21.91 -23.96
C SER A 897 -25.64 -22.31 -24.92
N ARG A 898 -26.86 -21.81 -24.73
CA ARG A 898 -28.01 -22.12 -25.61
C ARG A 898 -27.78 -21.63 -27.03
N VAL A 899 -27.38 -20.38 -27.20
CA VAL A 899 -27.15 -19.77 -28.51
C VAL A 899 -25.91 -20.35 -29.19
N PHE A 900 -24.83 -20.60 -28.44
CA PHE A 900 -23.64 -21.25 -28.96
C PHE A 900 -23.95 -22.64 -29.55
N LYS A 901 -24.73 -23.48 -28.84
CA LYS A 901 -25.15 -24.80 -29.34
C LYS A 901 -25.98 -24.70 -30.61
N ARG A 902 -26.84 -23.69 -30.72
CA ARG A 902 -27.69 -23.47 -31.89
C ARG A 902 -26.88 -23.07 -33.13
N LEU A 903 -25.84 -22.27 -32.93
CA LEU A 903 -24.95 -21.77 -33.99
C LEU A 903 -23.78 -22.71 -34.33
N GLU A 904 -23.55 -23.79 -33.57
CA GLU A 904 -22.34 -24.62 -33.67
C GLU A 904 -22.10 -25.15 -35.10
N ASN A 905 -23.14 -25.63 -35.77
CA ASN A 905 -23.04 -26.14 -37.14
C ASN A 905 -22.72 -25.02 -38.13
N ASN A 906 -23.41 -23.88 -38.04
CA ASN A 906 -23.18 -22.73 -38.92
C ASN A 906 -21.78 -22.11 -38.74
N LEU A 907 -21.27 -22.07 -37.50
CA LEU A 907 -19.93 -21.61 -37.21
C LEU A 907 -18.87 -22.52 -37.86
N LYS A 908 -19.07 -23.84 -37.79
CA LYS A 908 -18.20 -24.82 -38.47
C LYS A 908 -18.26 -24.70 -39.99
N GLU A 909 -19.46 -24.56 -40.55
CA GLU A 909 -19.67 -24.38 -42.01
C GLU A 909 -18.99 -23.11 -42.54
N GLN A 910 -18.96 -22.04 -41.75
CA GLN A 910 -18.30 -20.77 -42.11
C GLN A 910 -16.83 -20.69 -41.67
N LEU A 911 -16.25 -21.76 -41.12
CA LEU A 911 -14.87 -21.82 -40.61
C LEU A 911 -14.56 -20.73 -39.57
N ILE A 912 -15.53 -20.44 -38.70
CA ILE A 912 -15.38 -19.47 -37.60
C ILE A 912 -15.03 -20.22 -36.32
N ASP A 913 -13.79 -20.06 -35.85
CA ASP A 913 -13.35 -20.62 -34.57
C ASP A 913 -14.01 -19.90 -33.40
N ALA A 914 -14.94 -20.57 -32.71
CA ALA A 914 -15.66 -20.01 -31.58
C ALA A 914 -15.67 -20.96 -30.36
N LYS A 915 -15.72 -20.40 -29.15
CA LYS A 915 -15.81 -21.19 -27.92
C LYS A 915 -16.73 -20.56 -26.87
N LEU A 916 -17.44 -21.41 -26.12
CA LEU A 916 -18.09 -21.02 -24.88
C LEU A 916 -17.00 -20.76 -23.83
N SER A 917 -16.87 -19.51 -23.38
CA SER A 917 -15.77 -19.09 -22.51
C SER A 917 -16.26 -18.82 -21.10
N GLU A 918 -15.80 -19.63 -20.15
CA GLU A 918 -15.88 -19.33 -18.72
C GLU A 918 -14.73 -18.40 -18.28
N LYS A 919 -13.58 -18.53 -18.95
CA LYS A 919 -12.45 -17.59 -18.90
C LYS A 919 -12.05 -17.23 -20.32
N VAL A 920 -11.90 -15.95 -20.61
CA VAL A 920 -11.64 -15.46 -21.96
C VAL A 920 -10.15 -15.23 -22.14
N ASP A 921 -9.52 -16.16 -22.85
CA ASP A 921 -8.13 -16.05 -23.27
C ASP A 921 -8.01 -15.22 -24.57
N LEU A 922 -7.47 -14.00 -24.44
CA LEU A 922 -7.26 -13.06 -25.54
C LEU A 922 -5.95 -13.30 -26.31
N ALA A 923 -5.06 -14.19 -25.88
CA ALA A 923 -3.82 -14.50 -26.60
C ALA A 923 -4.13 -15.07 -28.00
N ARG A 924 -5.24 -15.79 -28.13
CA ARG A 924 -5.73 -16.36 -29.39
C ARG A 924 -6.78 -15.45 -30.02
N ARG A 925 -6.36 -14.33 -30.62
CA ARG A 925 -7.26 -13.29 -31.18
C ARG A 925 -8.27 -13.79 -32.23
N TYR A 926 -7.93 -14.87 -32.94
CA TYR A 926 -8.80 -15.47 -33.96
C TYR A 926 -10.02 -16.19 -33.36
N ILE A 927 -10.00 -16.54 -32.07
CA ILE A 927 -11.11 -17.21 -31.40
C ILE A 927 -12.22 -16.21 -31.05
N ARG A 928 -13.47 -16.58 -31.36
CA ARG A 928 -14.68 -15.81 -31.06
C ARG A 928 -15.30 -16.31 -29.75
N HIS A 929 -15.51 -15.41 -28.80
CA HIS A 929 -15.91 -15.81 -27.45
C HIS A 929 -17.42 -15.64 -27.23
N PHE A 930 -18.10 -16.73 -26.86
CA PHE A 930 -19.47 -16.69 -26.35
C PHE A 930 -19.41 -16.74 -24.83
N ALA A 931 -19.88 -15.70 -24.15
CA ALA A 931 -19.77 -15.59 -22.71
C ALA A 931 -20.89 -14.74 -22.11
N ASP A 932 -21.09 -14.84 -20.80
CA ASP A 932 -21.85 -13.80 -20.11
C ASP A 932 -21.02 -12.51 -19.97
N VAL A 933 -21.69 -11.39 -19.68
CA VAL A 933 -21.01 -10.11 -19.54
C VAL A 933 -20.03 -10.10 -18.35
N ALA A 934 -20.28 -10.89 -17.29
CA ALA A 934 -19.41 -10.90 -16.12
C ALA A 934 -18.02 -11.46 -16.46
N ASN A 935 -17.95 -12.50 -17.30
CA ASN A 935 -16.71 -13.13 -17.76
C ASN A 935 -15.94 -12.28 -18.77
N ALA A 936 -16.57 -11.27 -19.37
CA ALA A 936 -15.92 -10.31 -20.28
C ALA A 936 -15.37 -9.08 -19.54
N LYS A 937 -15.61 -8.96 -18.24
CA LYS A 937 -15.15 -7.82 -17.44
C LYS A 937 -13.62 -7.77 -17.36
N GLY A 938 -13.06 -6.56 -17.44
CA GLY A 938 -11.61 -6.35 -17.42
C GLY A 938 -10.94 -6.61 -18.78
N LEU A 939 -11.68 -7.14 -19.75
CA LEU A 939 -11.18 -7.47 -21.09
C LEU A 939 -11.69 -6.47 -22.12
N GLU A 940 -11.07 -6.46 -23.30
CA GLU A 940 -11.40 -5.57 -24.40
C GLU A 940 -11.47 -6.35 -25.71
N PHE A 941 -12.47 -6.04 -26.53
CA PHE A 941 -12.66 -6.68 -27.82
C PHE A 941 -12.81 -5.62 -28.91
N ASP A 942 -12.24 -5.86 -30.08
CA ASP A 942 -12.45 -4.99 -31.24
C ASP A 942 -13.93 -4.96 -31.63
N VAL A 943 -14.57 -6.12 -31.62
CA VAL A 943 -15.98 -6.29 -31.96
C VAL A 943 -16.75 -6.89 -30.78
N VAL A 944 -17.85 -6.25 -30.38
CA VAL A 944 -18.77 -6.80 -29.38
C VAL A 944 -20.18 -6.85 -29.93
N VAL A 945 -20.82 -8.00 -29.76
CA VAL A 945 -22.26 -8.19 -30.01
C VAL A 945 -22.94 -8.44 -28.67
N LEU A 946 -23.74 -7.47 -28.20
CA LEU A 946 -24.53 -7.59 -26.98
C LEU A 946 -25.92 -8.12 -27.33
N VAL A 947 -26.20 -9.35 -26.92
CA VAL A 947 -27.41 -10.08 -27.32
C VAL A 947 -28.46 -10.04 -26.21
N GLY A 948 -29.71 -9.78 -26.59
CA GLY A 948 -30.85 -9.87 -25.69
C GLY A 948 -30.88 -8.83 -24.59
N VAL A 949 -30.69 -7.55 -24.95
CA VAL A 949 -30.73 -6.45 -23.97
C VAL A 949 -32.07 -6.30 -23.25
N ASP A 950 -33.14 -6.89 -23.77
CA ASP A 950 -34.45 -6.98 -23.12
C ASP A 950 -34.55 -8.02 -22.01
N GLY A 951 -33.56 -8.91 -21.88
CA GLY A 951 -33.46 -9.89 -20.78
C GLY A 951 -32.98 -9.27 -19.46
N TYR A 952 -32.51 -8.01 -19.47
CA TYR A 952 -32.01 -7.32 -18.28
C TYR A 952 -33.13 -6.56 -17.56
N ASP A 953 -33.23 -6.72 -16.24
CA ASP A 953 -34.17 -5.96 -15.43
C ASP A 953 -33.63 -4.56 -15.14
N LEU A 954 -34.11 -3.58 -15.89
CA LEU A 954 -33.71 -2.17 -15.75
C LEU A 954 -34.18 -1.52 -14.44
N ALA A 955 -34.96 -2.20 -13.59
CA ALA A 955 -35.21 -1.75 -12.22
C ALA A 955 -34.07 -2.14 -11.26
N ARG A 956 -33.21 -3.10 -11.64
CA ARG A 956 -32.12 -3.61 -10.82
C ARG A 956 -30.78 -2.98 -11.22
N VAL A 957 -30.14 -2.31 -10.27
CA VAL A 957 -28.83 -1.65 -10.47
C VAL A 957 -27.75 -2.63 -10.98
N SER A 958 -27.73 -3.87 -10.51
CA SER A 958 -26.77 -4.87 -10.97
C SER A 958 -26.89 -5.16 -12.47
N ASP A 959 -28.11 -5.19 -13.01
CA ASP A 959 -28.36 -5.50 -14.43
C ASP A 959 -28.04 -4.29 -15.31
N ILE A 960 -28.28 -3.07 -14.82
CA ILE A 960 -27.79 -1.84 -15.44
C ILE A 960 -26.24 -1.84 -15.51
N ASN A 961 -25.57 -2.21 -14.42
CA ASN A 961 -24.11 -2.25 -14.39
C ASN A 961 -23.56 -3.32 -15.34
N ARG A 962 -24.22 -4.50 -15.44
CA ARG A 962 -23.86 -5.51 -16.45
C ARG A 962 -23.99 -4.94 -17.85
N LEU A 963 -25.11 -4.30 -18.19
CA LEU A 963 -25.27 -3.66 -19.50
C LEU A 963 -24.17 -2.63 -19.78
N TYR A 964 -23.83 -1.78 -18.80
CA TYR A 964 -22.74 -0.82 -18.94
C TYR A 964 -21.39 -1.49 -19.19
N VAL A 965 -21.07 -2.56 -18.45
CA VAL A 965 -19.85 -3.34 -18.69
C VAL A 965 -19.83 -3.86 -20.12
N GLY A 966 -20.92 -4.47 -20.60
CA GLY A 966 -21.04 -5.01 -21.96
C GLY A 966 -20.87 -3.95 -23.05
N VAL A 967 -21.56 -2.80 -22.92
CA VAL A 967 -21.45 -1.66 -23.84
C VAL A 967 -20.01 -1.13 -23.89
N THR A 968 -19.33 -1.13 -22.74
CA THR A 968 -17.96 -0.62 -22.64
C THR A 968 -16.87 -1.65 -22.95
N ARG A 969 -17.19 -2.84 -23.46
CA ARG A 969 -16.15 -3.81 -23.87
C ARG A 969 -15.65 -3.60 -25.31
N ALA A 970 -16.43 -2.93 -26.16
CA ALA A 970 -16.12 -2.74 -27.57
C ALA A 970 -15.05 -1.65 -27.81
N ARG A 971 -14.06 -1.90 -28.66
CA ARG A 971 -13.09 -0.86 -29.10
C ARG A 971 -13.45 -0.27 -30.45
N GLN A 972 -13.82 -1.10 -31.42
CA GLN A 972 -14.02 -0.68 -32.80
C GLN A 972 -15.48 -0.72 -33.23
N ARG A 973 -16.22 -1.77 -32.87
CA ARG A 973 -17.60 -2.00 -33.31
C ARG A 973 -18.46 -2.57 -32.20
N LEU A 974 -19.61 -1.96 -31.98
CA LEU A 974 -20.62 -2.40 -31.02
C LEU A 974 -21.94 -2.65 -31.74
N THR A 975 -22.45 -3.87 -31.64
CA THR A 975 -23.77 -4.26 -32.13
C THR A 975 -24.64 -4.68 -30.96
N ILE A 976 -25.86 -4.14 -30.88
CA ILE A 976 -26.82 -4.39 -29.81
C ILE A 976 -28.07 -5.01 -30.42
N LEU A 977 -28.39 -6.22 -29.97
CA LEU A 977 -29.53 -7.01 -30.44
C LEU A 977 -30.63 -7.03 -29.37
N ASN A 978 -31.86 -6.70 -29.77
CA ASN A 978 -33.04 -6.68 -28.91
C ASN A 978 -34.09 -7.66 -29.42
N HIS A 979 -34.65 -8.53 -28.57
CA HIS A 979 -35.65 -9.51 -29.04
C HIS A 979 -37.03 -8.89 -29.28
N ARG A 980 -37.34 -7.80 -28.57
CA ARG A 980 -38.65 -7.14 -28.64
C ARG A 980 -38.71 -6.13 -29.77
N LYS A 981 -39.91 -5.96 -30.35
CA LYS A 981 -40.17 -4.92 -31.37
C LYS A 981 -39.98 -3.50 -30.82
N THR A 982 -40.23 -3.31 -29.52
CA THR A 982 -40.07 -2.02 -28.84
C THR A 982 -38.93 -2.09 -27.82
N LEU A 983 -38.13 -1.03 -27.78
CA LEU A 983 -37.13 -0.82 -26.74
C LEU A 983 -37.83 -0.32 -25.46
N ALA A 984 -37.30 -0.72 -24.30
CA ALA A 984 -37.77 -0.18 -23.03
C ALA A 984 -37.48 1.34 -22.95
N ALA A 985 -38.35 2.10 -22.27
CA ALA A 985 -38.27 3.55 -22.20
C ALA A 985 -36.87 4.10 -21.81
N PRO A 986 -36.10 3.49 -20.88
CA PRO A 986 -34.74 3.94 -20.59
C PRO A 986 -33.79 3.86 -21.79
N TRP A 987 -33.87 2.79 -22.60
CA TRP A 987 -33.08 2.67 -23.84
C TRP A 987 -33.46 3.72 -24.87
N SER A 988 -34.75 4.01 -25.02
CA SER A 988 -35.21 5.09 -25.90
C SER A 988 -34.64 6.44 -25.48
N ARG A 989 -34.58 6.74 -24.17
CA ARG A 989 -33.97 7.97 -23.65
C ARG A 989 -32.46 8.05 -23.93
N VAL A 990 -31.74 6.94 -23.81
CA VAL A 990 -30.30 6.87 -24.18
C VAL A 990 -30.11 7.22 -25.65
N LEU A 991 -30.92 6.63 -26.55
CA LEU A 991 -30.86 6.88 -27.97
C LEU A 991 -31.21 8.33 -28.32
N SER A 992 -32.26 8.88 -27.71
CA SER A 992 -32.64 10.29 -27.91
C SER A 992 -31.55 11.25 -27.46
N LEU A 993 -30.90 11.00 -26.31
CA LEU A 993 -29.78 11.81 -25.85
C LEU A 993 -28.59 11.70 -26.81
N TYR A 994 -28.27 10.50 -27.28
CA TYR A 994 -27.19 10.26 -28.23
C TYR A 994 -27.42 11.00 -29.56
N GLN A 995 -28.63 10.92 -30.12
CA GLN A 995 -29.02 11.64 -31.34
C GLN A 995 -28.96 13.16 -31.16
N ALA A 996 -29.46 13.67 -30.02
CA ALA A 996 -29.39 15.09 -29.69
C ALA A 996 -27.93 15.58 -29.60
N CYS A 997 -27.03 14.78 -28.99
CA CYS A 997 -25.61 15.09 -28.95
C CYS A 997 -24.99 15.15 -30.36
N LEU A 998 -25.40 14.27 -31.27
CA LEU A 998 -24.93 14.29 -32.66
C LEU A 998 -25.54 15.42 -33.52
N GLY A 999 -26.54 16.15 -33.01
CA GLY A 999 -27.25 17.17 -33.78
C GLY A 999 -28.17 16.59 -34.85
N VAL A 1000 -28.55 15.31 -34.71
CA VAL A 1000 -29.50 14.62 -35.59
C VAL A 1000 -30.88 14.73 -34.95
N SER A 1001 -31.75 15.55 -35.54
CA SER A 1001 -33.14 15.76 -35.11
C SER A 1001 -34.08 14.65 -35.56
#